data_AF-A0A7I4Y4H8-F1
#
_entry.id   AF-A0A7I4Y4H8-F1
#
_cell.length_a   1.000
_cell.length_b   1.000
_cell.length_c   1.000
_cell.angle_alpha   90.00
_cell.angle_beta   90.00
_cell.angle_gamma   90.00
#
_symmetry.space_group_name_H-M   'P 1'
#
loop_
_entity.id
_entity.type
_entity.pdbx_description
1 polymer ?
#
loop_
_entity_poly.entity_id
_entity_poly.type
_entity_poly.pdbx_seq_one_letter_code
_entity_poly.pdbx_strand_id
1 'polypeptide(L)'
;VIMAALGARLERKKKMKGKKKVKNLLDKKAKGLKLNQVDRKRIMKLEEKKKFKDELNASVKAEMSKLRLTEDENVDETINIDPTSPSPFPEKAKDKRVSFSGNMERVKVFDKNVKDLKIKPSSASPGKGILRAIPKKVSPKKKKKKSEMQTSQSEVISEDPSATIDSSAEKENVEEKTEKLEKPKKKKITIQVTKKVKEQLLTMDRKQRKAFLRELKAQKNPNHDRAMECKLLWEKIRSKKTPKQERDEHVSKLFGLVKGFASKLIYTHDISRVFECLLAQKRPGITSALFEELTPELVRMTKSKYAHFFVLRMLKYGTKDQRDTIINSFRGHAVSLMRIVYAAEVLEVAYNEYANAQQRFDIVSEFYGKEFVLFRSDKPRTLEEIIAEEPTKKKLILQHLEEQLQTLVDKTTVRLSLCHRLLRDFASHCDPEQLTNLIDSLKDRIPEIVHTPDGSYVAMKCIWNANVKDRKLIVKNFKDLVVKVAMEHYGHRVLFALFDTIDDTVLVNKYITAELCHEMNKLIMDTWGEKVIHYIVHPRDGRGMPRDEIELLREGDSNPFSKKEKKDRYAEIYRNICESLYSYLASNMEPLIFEHNRSKFVAACLETTSSYDLFDRQVPAEMRQKCNEALAQIAKQEFVPMDNERLHLIEHLAGNFVLMAVLRCDNSLPEDQRLSVAIVNTLSKEELGSWICCNKGCHVLLKMLHCGSIAVKEKVKEAVNMKQLREYTFRGATLLVDALSK
;
A
#
# COMPACT_ATOMS: atom_id res chain seq x y z
N VAL A 1 10.27 30.35 -76.54
CA VAL A 1 10.00 31.05 -75.24
C VAL A 1 9.59 30.10 -74.10
N ILE A 2 8.51 29.30 -74.23
CA ILE A 2 7.90 28.56 -73.10
C ILE A 2 8.87 27.66 -72.31
N MET A 3 9.83 26.98 -72.96
CA MET A 3 10.82 26.14 -72.28
C MET A 3 11.72 26.89 -71.29
N ALA A 4 12.01 28.18 -71.51
CA ALA A 4 12.83 28.98 -70.60
C ALA A 4 12.13 29.25 -69.25
N ALA A 5 10.79 29.36 -69.26
CA ALA A 5 9.99 29.62 -68.07
C ALA A 5 9.95 28.43 -67.09
N LEU A 6 10.13 27.20 -67.58
CA LEU A 6 10.17 25.98 -66.76
C LEU A 6 11.51 25.81 -66.04
N GLY A 7 12.64 26.04 -66.73
CA GLY A 7 13.98 26.01 -66.12
C GLY A 7 14.13 26.99 -64.96
N ALA A 8 13.72 28.25 -65.15
CA ALA A 8 13.74 29.28 -64.11
C ALA A 8 12.90 28.93 -62.86
N ARG A 9 11.85 28.11 -63.02
CA ARG A 9 10.95 27.68 -61.92
C ARG A 9 11.49 26.49 -61.13
N LEU A 10 12.41 25.72 -61.71
CA LEU A 10 13.18 24.66 -61.01
C LEU A 10 14.40 25.22 -60.28
N GLU A 11 15.14 26.16 -60.89
CA GLU A 11 16.24 26.91 -60.24
C GLU A 11 15.77 27.55 -58.92
N ARG A 12 14.66 28.30 -58.96
CA ARG A 12 14.08 28.96 -57.78
C ARG A 12 13.55 27.98 -56.71
N LYS A 13 13.37 26.69 -57.02
CA LYS A 13 13.04 25.65 -56.03
C LYS A 13 14.27 25.00 -55.37
N LYS A 14 15.45 25.03 -55.99
CA LYS A 14 16.69 24.50 -55.36
C LYS A 14 17.26 25.43 -54.28
N LYS A 15 17.17 26.76 -54.46
CA LYS A 15 17.73 27.78 -53.53
C LYS A 15 16.97 28.00 -52.20
N MET A 16 16.12 27.06 -51.74
CA MET A 16 15.47 27.14 -50.42
C MET A 16 15.55 25.88 -49.52
N LYS A 17 16.41 24.90 -49.83
CA LYS A 17 16.83 23.89 -48.84
C LYS A 17 17.90 24.51 -47.92
N GLY A 18 17.55 24.85 -46.66
CA GLY A 18 18.58 25.36 -45.72
C GLY A 18 18.16 25.88 -44.34
N LYS A 19 16.88 26.18 -44.06
CA LYS A 19 16.45 26.68 -42.73
C LYS A 19 16.43 25.56 -41.67
N LYS A 20 17.63 25.20 -41.16
CA LYS A 20 17.84 24.25 -40.05
C LYS A 20 16.97 24.66 -38.85
N LYS A 21 16.10 23.74 -38.37
CA LYS A 21 15.27 23.96 -37.17
C LYS A 21 16.17 24.14 -35.95
N VAL A 22 16.22 25.36 -35.41
CA VAL A 22 16.92 25.67 -34.15
C VAL A 22 16.05 25.18 -32.99
N LYS A 23 16.59 24.32 -32.12
CA LYS A 23 15.80 23.72 -31.02
C LYS A 23 15.65 24.67 -29.82
N ASN A 24 16.71 25.40 -29.46
CA ASN A 24 16.80 26.21 -28.23
C ASN A 24 17.52 27.56 -28.46
N LEU A 25 17.40 28.51 -27.51
CA LEU A 25 18.05 29.82 -27.61
C LEU A 25 19.59 29.76 -27.64
N LEU A 26 20.21 28.84 -26.90
CA LEU A 26 21.66 28.63 -26.95
C LEU A 26 22.11 28.08 -28.32
N ASP A 27 21.31 27.20 -28.91
CA ASP A 27 21.49 26.67 -30.27
C ASP A 27 21.33 27.77 -31.35
N LYS A 28 20.60 28.86 -31.05
CA LYS A 28 20.54 30.07 -31.89
C LYS A 28 21.84 30.90 -31.83
N LYS A 29 22.43 31.04 -30.63
CA LYS A 29 23.72 31.72 -30.40
C LYS A 29 24.88 30.97 -31.04
N ALA A 30 24.98 29.66 -30.79
CA ALA A 30 26.05 28.79 -31.32
C ALA A 30 26.10 28.72 -32.85
N LYS A 31 24.98 29.00 -33.53
CA LYS A 31 24.87 29.02 -35.01
C LYS A 31 24.96 30.42 -35.62
N GLY A 32 25.34 31.45 -34.85
CA GLY A 32 25.60 32.81 -35.33
C GLY A 32 24.38 33.60 -35.84
N LEU A 33 23.14 33.12 -35.63
CA LEU A 33 21.96 33.82 -36.13
C LEU A 33 21.71 35.13 -35.35
N LYS A 34 21.25 36.19 -36.04
CA LYS A 34 20.91 37.48 -35.40
C LYS A 34 19.96 37.28 -34.20
N LEU A 35 20.39 37.76 -33.03
CA LEU A 35 19.70 37.68 -31.75
C LEU A 35 19.07 39.03 -31.39
N ASN A 36 17.74 39.05 -31.24
CA ASN A 36 16.97 40.23 -30.84
C ASN A 36 17.27 40.59 -29.38
N GLN A 37 16.97 41.82 -28.96
CA GLN A 37 17.29 42.34 -27.63
C GLN A 37 16.74 41.45 -26.47
N VAL A 38 15.55 40.86 -26.66
CA VAL A 38 14.93 39.92 -25.71
C VAL A 38 15.68 38.58 -25.65
N ASP A 39 16.18 38.08 -26.77
CA ASP A 39 16.98 36.84 -26.83
C ASP A 39 18.32 37.04 -26.11
N ARG A 40 19.00 38.17 -26.36
CA ARG A 40 20.25 38.54 -25.67
C ARG A 40 20.05 38.62 -24.15
N LYS A 41 19.00 39.31 -23.68
CA LYS A 41 18.65 39.38 -22.24
C LYS A 41 18.28 38.02 -21.63
N ARG A 42 17.79 37.05 -22.41
CA ARG A 42 17.54 35.68 -21.93
C ARG A 42 18.82 34.84 -21.88
N ILE A 43 19.75 35.08 -22.79
CA ILE A 43 21.06 34.40 -22.83
C ILE A 43 21.92 34.81 -21.64
N MET A 44 22.04 36.11 -21.31
CA MET A 44 22.79 36.52 -20.11
C MET A 44 22.21 35.86 -18.85
N LYS A 45 20.89 35.82 -18.68
CA LYS A 45 20.24 35.15 -17.53
C LYS A 45 20.33 33.62 -17.50
N LEU A 46 20.85 32.99 -18.56
CA LEU A 46 21.25 31.58 -18.56
C LEU A 46 22.74 31.43 -18.24
N GLU A 47 23.57 32.37 -18.67
CA GLU A 47 25.02 32.40 -18.45
C GLU A 47 25.36 32.82 -17.01
N GLU A 48 24.70 33.85 -16.47
CA GLU A 48 24.65 34.21 -15.03
C GLU A 48 24.30 32.99 -14.16
N LYS A 49 23.23 32.26 -14.52
CA LYS A 49 22.77 31.07 -13.80
C LYS A 49 23.70 29.86 -13.94
N LYS A 50 24.51 29.81 -15.00
CA LYS A 50 25.54 28.77 -15.14
C LYS A 50 26.72 29.11 -14.25
N LYS A 51 27.24 30.34 -14.33
CA LYS A 51 28.31 30.85 -13.45
C LYS A 51 28.00 30.60 -11.97
N PHE A 52 26.85 31.05 -11.48
CA PHE A 52 26.44 30.84 -10.09
C PHE A 52 26.36 29.36 -9.68
N LYS A 53 25.99 28.45 -10.59
CA LYS A 53 25.99 27.00 -10.30
C LYS A 53 27.41 26.42 -10.30
N ASP A 54 28.25 26.86 -11.24
CA ASP A 54 29.63 26.41 -11.36
C ASP A 54 30.47 26.91 -10.14
N GLU A 55 30.22 28.15 -9.68
CA GLU A 55 30.73 28.75 -8.43
C GLU A 55 30.27 27.98 -7.17
N LEU A 56 28.97 27.68 -7.05
CA LEU A 56 28.43 26.88 -5.94
C LEU A 56 29.04 25.48 -5.89
N ASN A 57 29.18 24.82 -7.05
CA ASN A 57 29.83 23.52 -7.16
C ASN A 57 31.32 23.58 -6.75
N ALA A 58 32.03 24.65 -7.09
CA ALA A 58 33.43 24.85 -6.69
C ALA A 58 33.55 25.05 -5.17
N SER A 59 32.66 25.84 -4.55
CA SER A 59 32.59 26.03 -3.10
C SER A 59 32.37 24.70 -2.37
N VAL A 60 31.36 23.92 -2.77
CA VAL A 60 31.07 22.60 -2.17
C VAL A 60 32.24 21.64 -2.36
N LYS A 61 32.94 21.66 -3.51
CA LYS A 61 34.13 20.83 -3.71
C LYS A 61 35.27 21.23 -2.77
N ALA A 62 35.52 22.52 -2.59
CA ALA A 62 36.56 23.04 -1.70
C ALA A 62 36.29 22.70 -0.22
N GLU A 63 35.02 22.79 0.19
CA GLU A 63 34.54 22.44 1.53
C GLU A 63 34.68 20.94 1.81
N MET A 64 34.28 20.08 0.85
CA MET A 64 34.49 18.63 0.91
C MET A 64 35.98 18.22 0.94
N SER A 65 36.90 18.99 0.32
CA SER A 65 38.33 18.72 0.46
C SER A 65 38.91 19.13 1.81
N LYS A 66 38.38 20.19 2.45
CA LYS A 66 38.80 20.56 3.82
C LYS A 66 38.40 19.50 4.83
N LEU A 67 37.17 18.99 4.73
CA LEU A 67 36.65 17.96 5.64
C LEU A 67 37.50 16.68 5.64
N ARG A 68 38.06 16.28 4.48
CA ARG A 68 38.95 15.12 4.39
C ARG A 68 40.29 15.33 5.08
N LEU A 69 40.93 16.48 4.86
CA LEU A 69 42.19 16.81 5.54
C LEU A 69 42.04 16.80 7.07
N THR A 70 40.88 17.23 7.59
CA THR A 70 40.58 17.12 9.02
C THR A 70 40.18 15.72 9.50
N GLU A 71 39.85 14.78 8.60
CA GLU A 71 39.68 13.36 8.96
C GLU A 71 41.03 12.64 9.01
N ASP A 72 41.97 12.97 8.11
CA ASP A 72 43.30 12.36 8.04
C ASP A 72 44.21 12.77 9.22
N GLU A 73 44.06 13.98 9.79
CA GLU A 73 44.84 14.46 10.95
C GLU A 73 44.43 13.84 12.31
N ASN A 74 43.33 13.05 12.39
CA ASN A 74 42.76 12.55 13.65
C ASN A 74 42.94 11.02 13.86
N VAL A 75 43.98 10.41 13.26
CA VAL A 75 44.17 8.95 13.28
C VAL A 75 45.33 8.47 14.17
N ASP A 76 46.33 9.33 14.44
CA ASP A 76 47.60 8.96 15.11
C ASP A 76 47.68 9.35 16.61
N GLU A 77 46.63 9.09 17.39
CA GLU A 77 46.75 8.99 18.86
C GLU A 77 46.19 7.65 19.36
N THR A 78 47.08 6.74 19.76
CA THR A 78 46.73 5.47 20.41
C THR A 78 46.94 5.56 21.92
N ILE A 79 45.89 5.25 22.70
CA ILE A 79 45.97 5.14 24.16
C ILE A 79 45.63 3.71 24.57
N ASN A 80 46.47 3.13 25.41
CA ASN A 80 46.51 1.73 25.78
C ASN A 80 46.26 1.60 27.29
N ILE A 81 45.27 0.80 27.72
CA ILE A 81 44.95 0.60 29.15
C ILE A 81 44.62 -0.88 29.42
N ASP A 82 45.26 -1.41 30.47
CA ASP A 82 45.24 -2.81 30.91
C ASP A 82 44.20 -3.02 32.04
N PRO A 83 43.58 -4.21 32.22
CA PRO A 83 42.44 -4.37 33.14
C PRO A 83 42.82 -4.94 34.51
N THR A 84 42.53 -4.25 35.62
CA THR A 84 42.60 -4.88 36.96
C THR A 84 41.69 -4.26 38.03
N SER A 85 40.63 -4.98 38.41
CA SER A 85 39.99 -4.94 39.75
C SER A 85 39.11 -3.68 40.07
N PRO A 86 38.34 -3.62 41.20
CA PRO A 86 36.89 -3.33 41.10
C PRO A 86 36.36 -2.17 41.97
N SER A 87 35.06 -1.86 41.83
CA SER A 87 34.35 -0.81 42.58
C SER A 87 33.04 -1.30 43.26
N PRO A 88 32.61 -0.71 44.40
CA PRO A 88 31.49 -1.21 45.22
C PRO A 88 30.14 -0.47 45.02
N PHE A 89 29.04 -1.09 45.49
CA PHE A 89 27.67 -0.55 45.55
C PHE A 89 27.40 0.31 46.81
N PRO A 90 26.45 1.28 46.72
CA PRO A 90 25.18 1.23 47.48
C PRO A 90 23.98 1.77 46.62
N GLU A 91 22.70 1.89 47.00
CA GLU A 91 21.85 1.51 48.17
C GLU A 91 20.37 1.34 47.69
N LYS A 92 19.37 1.18 48.59
CA LYS A 92 17.94 0.96 48.27
C LYS A 92 16.92 1.91 48.95
N ALA A 93 15.67 1.81 48.45
CA ALA A 93 14.39 2.26 49.03
C ALA A 93 14.05 3.77 48.91
N LYS A 94 12.78 4.21 48.94
CA LYS A 94 11.52 3.57 49.39
C LYS A 94 10.33 3.79 48.43
N ASP A 95 9.37 2.87 48.45
CA ASP A 95 8.10 2.95 47.70
C ASP A 95 7.09 3.98 48.23
N LYS A 96 6.21 4.46 47.33
CA LYS A 96 4.82 4.83 47.65
C LYS A 96 3.86 4.35 46.55
N ARG A 97 2.77 3.72 46.99
CA ARG A 97 1.78 2.98 46.16
C ARG A 97 0.55 3.85 45.87
N VAL A 98 0.14 3.96 44.60
CA VAL A 98 -1.19 4.46 44.20
C VAL A 98 -1.74 3.60 43.05
N SER A 99 -3.06 3.51 42.92
CA SER A 99 -3.82 2.58 42.07
C SER A 99 -3.67 2.78 40.56
N PHE A 100 -3.66 1.67 39.81
CA PHE A 100 -3.90 1.63 38.36
C PHE A 100 -5.28 1.07 38.04
N SER A 101 -5.97 1.68 37.06
CA SER A 101 -7.15 1.11 36.41
C SER A 101 -7.25 1.60 34.96
N GLY A 102 -7.23 0.67 33.99
CA GLY A 102 -7.69 0.91 32.63
C GLY A 102 -6.67 1.48 31.61
N ASN A 103 -6.49 0.73 30.53
CA ASN A 103 -6.26 1.19 29.16
C ASN A 103 -4.96 1.95 28.81
N MET A 104 -3.90 1.15 28.69
CA MET A 104 -2.89 1.17 27.62
C MET A 104 -3.26 1.98 26.35
N GLU A 105 -2.62 3.15 26.15
CA GLU A 105 -2.44 3.79 24.84
C GLU A 105 -0.95 3.89 24.46
N ARG A 106 -0.63 3.81 23.17
CA ARG A 106 0.74 3.75 22.65
C ARG A 106 1.37 5.14 22.52
N VAL A 107 2.44 5.42 23.26
CA VAL A 107 3.32 6.58 23.01
C VAL A 107 4.69 6.10 22.52
N LYS A 108 5.08 6.50 21.31
CA LYS A 108 6.46 6.32 20.83
C LYS A 108 7.35 7.40 21.43
N VAL A 109 8.33 6.99 22.24
CA VAL A 109 9.44 7.87 22.63
C VAL A 109 10.34 8.08 21.41
N PHE A 110 10.84 9.30 21.25
CA PHE A 110 11.88 9.64 20.28
C PHE A 110 13.17 9.92 21.05
N ASP A 111 14.06 8.93 21.11
CA ASP A 111 15.37 9.15 21.71
C ASP A 111 16.22 10.08 20.85
N LYS A 112 16.75 11.10 21.52
CA LYS A 112 17.75 12.01 20.96
C LYS A 112 19.12 11.61 21.48
N ASN A 113 19.75 10.63 20.82
CA ASN A 113 21.21 10.58 20.68
C ASN A 113 21.57 9.51 19.64
N VAL A 114 21.82 9.95 18.40
CA VAL A 114 22.53 9.16 17.39
C VAL A 114 23.58 10.07 16.76
N LYS A 115 24.75 10.13 17.42
CA LYS A 115 26.01 10.25 16.68
C LYS A 115 26.39 8.84 16.20
N ASP A 116 27.41 8.76 15.34
CA ASP A 116 28.06 7.50 14.96
C ASP A 116 27.23 6.51 14.12
N LEU A 117 26.66 7.02 13.02
CA LEU A 117 26.35 6.20 11.83
C LEU A 117 27.19 6.67 10.64
N LYS A 118 28.28 5.94 10.34
CA LYS A 118 29.16 6.17 9.17
C LYS A 118 28.47 5.74 7.87
N ILE A 119 27.70 6.64 7.26
CA ILE A 119 27.00 6.39 5.98
C ILE A 119 27.99 6.41 4.81
N LYS A 120 28.24 5.25 4.18
CA LYS A 120 28.95 5.18 2.89
C LYS A 120 28.09 5.77 1.76
N PRO A 121 28.59 6.72 0.95
CA PRO A 121 27.80 7.36 -0.10
C PRO A 121 27.58 6.41 -1.30
N SER A 122 26.31 6.22 -1.69
CA SER A 122 25.94 5.49 -2.91
C SER A 122 26.28 6.31 -4.17
N SER A 123 26.73 5.63 -5.23
CA SER A 123 27.21 6.22 -6.49
C SER A 123 26.12 6.73 -7.44
N ALA A 124 24.87 6.84 -6.99
CA ALA A 124 23.73 7.26 -7.80
C ALA A 124 23.69 8.79 -8.05
N SER A 125 23.53 9.22 -9.31
CA SER A 125 23.59 10.63 -9.70
C SER A 125 22.33 11.45 -9.30
N PRO A 126 22.43 12.73 -8.87
CA PRO A 126 21.31 13.46 -8.25
C PRO A 126 20.16 13.91 -9.19
N GLY A 127 19.26 12.98 -9.53
CA GLY A 127 17.80 13.17 -9.53
C GLY A 127 17.11 14.04 -10.60
N LYS A 128 15.82 13.71 -10.83
CA LYS A 128 14.81 14.65 -11.36
C LYS A 128 13.39 14.22 -10.96
N GLY A 129 12.84 14.88 -9.95
CA GLY A 129 11.51 14.59 -9.43
C GLY A 129 10.36 14.96 -10.38
N ILE A 130 9.22 14.29 -10.19
CA ILE A 130 8.00 14.38 -11.01
C ILE A 130 7.39 15.78 -10.93
N LEU A 131 7.29 16.48 -12.07
CA LEU A 131 6.52 17.74 -12.18
C LEU A 131 5.75 17.87 -13.51
N ARG A 132 4.42 17.67 -13.40
CA ARG A 132 3.36 18.31 -14.20
C ARG A 132 3.30 17.99 -15.70
N ALA A 133 2.43 17.05 -16.05
CA ALA A 133 1.82 17.01 -17.39
C ALA A 133 1.05 18.33 -17.68
N ILE A 134 1.06 18.77 -18.95
CA ILE A 134 0.36 19.98 -19.41
C ILE A 134 -0.76 19.56 -20.38
N PRO A 135 -2.04 19.91 -20.13
CA PRO A 135 -3.14 19.58 -21.03
C PRO A 135 -3.14 20.47 -22.29
N LYS A 136 -3.43 19.88 -23.46
CA LYS A 136 -3.65 20.59 -24.74
C LYS A 136 -5.14 20.55 -25.13
N LYS A 137 -5.68 21.65 -25.70
CA LYS A 137 -6.98 21.74 -26.42
C LYS A 137 -7.08 23.11 -27.14
N VAL A 138 -7.82 23.30 -28.25
CA VAL A 138 -8.54 22.32 -29.11
C VAL A 138 -7.73 22.15 -30.43
N SER A 139 -8.13 22.39 -31.70
CA SER A 139 -9.38 22.86 -32.35
C SER A 139 -9.38 22.46 -33.84
N PRO A 140 -10.44 21.86 -34.42
CA PRO A 140 -10.50 21.50 -35.85
C PRO A 140 -11.06 22.63 -36.73
N LYS A 141 -10.74 22.62 -38.05
CA LYS A 141 -11.46 23.40 -39.10
C LYS A 141 -11.49 22.65 -40.45
N LYS A 142 -12.61 22.81 -41.18
CA LYS A 142 -12.87 22.24 -42.53
C LYS A 142 -12.35 23.18 -43.65
N LYS A 143 -12.03 22.62 -44.84
CA LYS A 143 -12.63 22.97 -46.18
C LYS A 143 -11.92 22.30 -47.40
N LYS A 144 -12.73 21.61 -48.24
CA LYS A 144 -12.89 21.61 -49.74
C LYS A 144 -11.69 21.98 -50.67
N LYS A 145 -11.52 21.48 -51.91
CA LYS A 145 -12.35 20.62 -52.83
C LYS A 145 -11.53 20.04 -54.04
N LYS A 146 -12.09 19.03 -54.74
CA LYS A 146 -11.78 18.53 -56.13
C LYS A 146 -10.37 17.92 -56.38
N SER A 147 -10.14 17.06 -57.39
CA SER A 147 -10.91 16.55 -58.57
C SER A 147 -10.67 15.03 -58.78
N GLU A 148 -11.66 14.17 -59.02
CA GLU A 148 -12.21 13.68 -60.33
C GLU A 148 -11.31 12.74 -61.17
N MET A 149 -11.65 11.44 -61.20
CA MET A 149 -11.95 10.56 -62.38
C MET A 149 -12.47 9.20 -61.83
N GLN A 150 -13.60 8.66 -62.31
CA GLN A 150 -13.77 7.70 -63.44
C GLN A 150 -13.04 6.36 -63.23
N THR A 151 -13.62 5.17 -63.44
CA THR A 151 -14.92 4.72 -64.03
C THR A 151 -15.23 3.27 -63.51
N SER A 152 -16.31 2.52 -63.80
CA SER A 152 -17.58 2.67 -64.58
C SER A 152 -18.53 1.48 -64.28
N GLN A 153 -19.86 1.71 -64.28
CA GLN A 153 -20.94 0.77 -64.74
C GLN A 153 -21.16 -0.58 -63.99
N SER A 154 -22.35 -1.21 -64.00
CA SER A 154 -23.72 -0.82 -64.43
C SER A 154 -24.80 -1.73 -63.80
N GLU A 155 -26.08 -1.30 -63.85
CA GLU A 155 -27.32 -2.16 -63.92
C GLU A 155 -27.68 -3.06 -62.70
N VAL A 156 -28.95 -3.46 -62.41
CA VAL A 156 -30.30 -3.14 -62.96
C VAL A 156 -31.44 -3.40 -61.92
N ILE A 157 -32.59 -2.72 -62.11
CA ILE A 157 -34.06 -3.00 -61.87
C ILE A 157 -34.41 -4.34 -61.11
N SER A 158 -35.43 -4.50 -60.24
CA SER A 158 -36.83 -3.99 -60.12
C SER A 158 -37.31 -3.84 -58.65
N GLU A 159 -38.35 -3.08 -58.24
CA GLU A 159 -39.83 -3.11 -58.49
C GLU A 159 -40.58 -4.35 -57.93
N ASP A 160 -41.77 -4.29 -57.31
CA ASP A 160 -42.49 -3.20 -56.59
C ASP A 160 -43.54 -3.78 -55.57
N PRO A 161 -44.87 -3.49 -55.58
CA PRO A 161 -45.54 -2.43 -54.81
C PRO A 161 -46.64 -2.84 -53.80
N SER A 162 -47.11 -1.84 -53.03
CA SER A 162 -48.45 -1.72 -52.36
C SER A 162 -48.68 -2.58 -51.10
N ALA A 163 -49.60 -2.28 -50.16
CA ALA A 163 -50.72 -1.31 -50.08
C ALA A 163 -51.06 -1.03 -48.57
N THR A 164 -51.85 -0.05 -48.08
CA THR A 164 -52.42 1.25 -48.52
C THR A 164 -53.07 1.98 -47.31
N ILE A 165 -53.33 3.31 -47.43
CA ILE A 165 -54.55 4.11 -47.06
C ILE A 165 -55.42 3.63 -45.85
N ASP A 166 -55.81 4.42 -44.84
CA ASP A 166 -55.74 5.88 -44.56
C ASP A 166 -55.82 6.20 -43.05
N SER A 167 -55.82 7.49 -42.71
CA SER A 167 -56.65 8.19 -41.70
C SER A 167 -55.90 9.15 -40.77
N SER A 168 -56.46 10.36 -40.64
CA SER A 168 -55.87 11.52 -40.00
C SER A 168 -56.12 11.60 -38.50
N ALA A 169 -55.10 12.08 -37.76
CA ALA A 169 -55.27 12.78 -36.49
C ALA A 169 -54.11 13.75 -36.28
N GLU A 170 -54.40 14.93 -35.75
CA GLU A 170 -53.43 16.01 -35.59
C GLU A 170 -52.41 15.73 -34.47
N LYS A 171 -51.18 16.23 -34.63
CA LYS A 171 -50.17 16.26 -33.56
C LYS A 171 -49.52 17.63 -33.48
N GLU A 172 -49.92 18.40 -32.47
CA GLU A 172 -49.15 19.58 -32.05
C GLU A 172 -47.76 19.15 -31.61
N ASN A 173 -46.73 19.76 -32.20
CA ASN A 173 -45.34 19.34 -32.02
C ASN A 173 -44.64 20.20 -30.95
N VAL A 174 -44.92 19.92 -29.68
CA VAL A 174 -44.27 20.59 -28.54
C VAL A 174 -42.87 20.00 -28.33
N GLU A 175 -41.85 20.66 -28.87
CA GLU A 175 -40.43 20.31 -28.63
C GLU A 175 -40.05 20.48 -27.14
N GLU A 176 -40.14 19.42 -26.34
CA GLU A 176 -39.66 19.45 -24.96
C GLU A 176 -38.11 19.47 -24.92
N LYS A 177 -37.56 20.67 -24.66
CA LYS A 177 -36.13 20.94 -24.72
C LYS A 177 -35.39 20.29 -23.56
N THR A 178 -34.79 19.13 -23.81
CA THR A 178 -33.85 18.48 -22.89
C THR A 178 -32.70 19.42 -22.47
N GLU A 179 -32.79 19.95 -21.24
CA GLU A 179 -31.78 20.84 -20.67
C GLU A 179 -30.43 20.11 -20.50
N LYS A 180 -29.51 20.36 -21.44
CA LYS A 180 -28.13 19.92 -21.34
C LYS A 180 -27.41 20.74 -20.27
N LEU A 181 -27.45 20.25 -19.03
CA LEU A 181 -26.71 20.74 -17.85
C LEU A 181 -25.33 21.31 -18.22
N GLU A 182 -25.26 22.63 -18.35
CA GLU A 182 -24.01 23.32 -18.68
C GLU A 182 -23.02 23.14 -17.54
N LYS A 183 -21.90 22.46 -17.82
CA LYS A 183 -20.73 22.42 -16.92
C LYS A 183 -20.39 23.87 -16.54
N PRO A 184 -20.43 24.25 -15.25
CA PRO A 184 -20.50 25.66 -14.86
C PRO A 184 -19.28 26.40 -15.38
N LYS A 185 -19.50 27.18 -16.46
CA LYS A 185 -18.50 28.05 -17.05
C LYS A 185 -18.04 28.98 -15.93
N LYS A 186 -16.80 28.80 -15.48
CA LYS A 186 -16.20 29.71 -14.48
C LYS A 186 -16.28 31.12 -15.06
N LYS A 187 -17.27 31.90 -14.61
CA LYS A 187 -17.39 33.33 -14.89
C LYS A 187 -16.09 33.94 -14.41
N LYS A 188 -15.13 34.14 -15.33
CA LYS A 188 -14.00 35.02 -15.08
C LYS A 188 -14.65 36.36 -14.81
N ILE A 189 -14.68 36.77 -13.55
CA ILE A 189 -15.06 38.13 -13.18
C ILE A 189 -14.00 39.01 -13.84
N THR A 190 -14.31 39.49 -15.05
CA THR A 190 -13.53 40.47 -15.77
C THR A 190 -13.57 41.71 -14.91
N ILE A 191 -12.50 41.93 -14.16
CA ILE A 191 -12.40 43.06 -13.24
C ILE A 191 -12.58 44.30 -14.11
N GLN A 192 -13.72 44.98 -13.96
CA GLN A 192 -13.89 46.31 -14.50
C GLN A 192 -12.94 47.21 -13.73
N VAL A 193 -11.83 47.55 -14.39
CA VAL A 193 -10.79 48.45 -13.94
C VAL A 193 -11.02 49.77 -14.66
N THR A 194 -11.22 50.85 -13.91
CA THR A 194 -11.38 52.21 -14.45
C THR A 194 -10.13 52.62 -15.24
N LYS A 195 -10.27 53.53 -16.23
CA LYS A 195 -9.16 53.97 -17.11
C LYS A 195 -7.89 54.31 -16.32
N LYS A 196 -8.01 55.20 -15.33
CA LYS A 196 -6.93 55.62 -14.41
C LYS A 196 -6.18 54.44 -13.77
N VAL A 197 -6.90 53.45 -13.23
CA VAL A 197 -6.28 52.29 -12.57
C VAL A 197 -5.63 51.35 -13.60
N LYS A 198 -6.14 51.29 -14.83
CA LYS A 198 -5.53 50.52 -15.93
C LYS A 198 -4.21 51.16 -16.39
N GLU A 199 -4.13 52.49 -16.39
CA GLU A 199 -2.93 53.29 -16.68
C GLU A 199 -1.88 53.15 -15.55
N GLN A 200 -2.26 53.28 -14.28
CA GLN A 200 -1.38 53.00 -13.12
C GLN A 200 -0.82 51.57 -13.12
N LEU A 201 -1.62 50.59 -13.54
CA LEU A 201 -1.16 49.21 -13.70
C LEU A 201 -0.18 49.02 -14.86
N LEU A 202 -0.06 49.96 -15.81
CA LEU A 202 0.90 49.88 -16.92
C LEU A 202 2.27 50.48 -16.56
N THR A 203 2.34 51.44 -15.64
CA THR A 203 3.58 52.12 -15.24
C THR A 203 4.32 51.42 -14.09
N MET A 204 3.64 50.67 -13.22
CA MET A 204 4.25 49.96 -12.09
C MET A 204 5.09 48.72 -12.46
N ASP A 205 6.17 48.48 -11.71
CA ASP A 205 6.95 47.22 -11.79
C ASP A 205 6.08 46.00 -11.43
N ARG A 206 6.46 44.83 -11.94
CA ARG A 206 5.80 43.54 -11.73
C ARG A 206 5.64 43.14 -10.26
N LYS A 207 6.50 43.61 -9.33
CA LYS A 207 6.35 43.41 -7.87
C LYS A 207 5.25 44.32 -7.32
N GLN A 208 5.32 45.62 -7.60
CA GLN A 208 4.33 46.64 -7.18
C GLN A 208 2.95 46.35 -7.76
N ARG A 209 2.85 46.11 -9.08
CA ARG A 209 1.62 45.73 -9.79
C ARG A 209 0.94 44.49 -9.20
N LYS A 210 1.70 43.56 -8.62
CA LYS A 210 1.16 42.38 -7.92
C LYS A 210 0.66 42.71 -6.52
N ALA A 211 1.25 43.67 -5.82
CA ALA A 211 0.76 44.19 -4.54
C ALA A 211 -0.53 44.99 -4.75
N PHE A 212 -0.54 45.95 -5.67
CA PHE A 212 -1.71 46.77 -6.00
C PHE A 212 -2.91 45.93 -6.51
N LEU A 213 -2.66 44.86 -7.28
CA LEU A 213 -3.70 43.88 -7.66
C LEU A 213 -4.15 42.93 -6.53
N ARG A 214 -3.46 42.92 -5.38
CA ARG A 214 -3.88 42.24 -4.14
C ARG A 214 -4.70 43.19 -3.27
N GLU A 215 -4.30 44.44 -3.21
CA GLU A 215 -4.92 45.56 -2.50
C GLU A 215 -6.28 45.95 -3.10
N LEU A 216 -6.38 46.10 -4.42
CA LEU A 216 -7.66 46.26 -5.15
C LEU A 216 -8.59 45.03 -5.05
N LYS A 217 -8.11 43.90 -4.51
CA LYS A 217 -8.91 42.72 -4.15
C LYS A 217 -9.18 42.60 -2.66
N ALA A 218 -8.40 43.28 -1.83
CA ALA A 218 -8.69 43.49 -0.42
C ALA A 218 -9.88 44.43 -0.28
N GLN A 219 -9.78 45.63 -0.85
CA GLN A 219 -10.82 46.66 -0.87
C GLN A 219 -12.14 46.22 -1.53
N LYS A 220 -12.14 45.16 -2.35
CA LYS A 220 -13.35 44.57 -2.96
C LYS A 220 -13.90 43.34 -2.23
N ASN A 221 -13.34 42.97 -1.08
CA ASN A 221 -13.84 41.91 -0.20
C ASN A 221 -14.37 42.56 1.09
N PRO A 222 -15.69 42.63 1.35
CA PRO A 222 -16.25 43.30 2.53
C PRO A 222 -15.78 42.77 3.90
N ASN A 223 -15.18 41.57 3.94
CA ASN A 223 -14.63 40.95 5.15
C ASN A 223 -13.09 40.93 5.17
N HIS A 224 -12.39 41.70 4.32
CA HIS A 224 -10.93 41.60 4.22
C HIS A 224 -10.23 41.99 5.52
N ASP A 225 -10.67 43.07 6.17
CA ASP A 225 -9.93 43.68 7.28
C ASP A 225 -10.13 42.86 8.56
N ARG A 226 -11.37 42.44 8.84
CA ARG A 226 -11.70 41.37 9.81
C ARG A 226 -10.88 40.10 9.55
N ALA A 227 -10.69 39.70 8.29
CA ALA A 227 -9.85 38.55 7.94
C ALA A 227 -8.33 38.84 8.08
N MET A 228 -7.88 40.09 8.11
CA MET A 228 -6.51 40.46 8.44
C MET A 228 -6.27 40.43 9.95
N GLU A 229 -7.16 41.05 10.73
CA GLU A 229 -7.17 41.00 12.20
C GLU A 229 -7.15 39.56 12.73
N CYS A 230 -7.99 38.69 12.15
CA CYS A 230 -8.01 37.26 12.49
C CYS A 230 -6.63 36.59 12.32
N LYS A 231 -5.84 36.98 11.32
CA LYS A 231 -4.48 36.45 11.12
C LYS A 231 -3.47 37.04 12.11
N LEU A 232 -3.59 38.34 12.43
CA LEU A 232 -2.72 39.00 13.40
C LEU A 232 -2.90 38.39 14.80
N LEU A 233 -4.14 38.13 15.21
CA LEU A 233 -4.42 37.39 16.46
C LEU A 233 -3.95 35.94 16.37
N TRP A 234 -4.19 35.24 15.26
CA TRP A 234 -3.71 33.86 15.06
C TRP A 234 -2.19 33.72 15.17
N GLU A 235 -1.41 34.62 14.56
CA GLU A 235 0.07 34.61 14.67
C GLU A 235 0.55 34.84 16.11
N LYS A 236 -0.16 35.66 16.91
CA LYS A 236 0.14 35.79 18.34
C LYS A 236 -0.24 34.52 19.13
N ILE A 237 -1.43 33.94 18.90
CA ILE A 237 -1.89 32.74 19.61
C ILE A 237 -0.97 31.53 19.35
N ARG A 238 -0.46 31.36 18.13
CA ARG A 238 0.49 30.28 17.79
C ARG A 238 1.94 30.54 18.22
N SER A 239 2.25 31.73 18.75
CA SER A 239 3.60 32.06 19.21
C SER A 239 3.91 31.40 20.55
N LYS A 240 5.02 30.65 20.61
CA LYS A 240 5.54 30.13 21.89
C LYS A 240 6.00 31.23 22.86
N LYS A 241 6.19 32.47 22.38
CA LYS A 241 6.62 33.61 23.20
C LYS A 241 5.48 34.32 23.93
N THR A 242 4.22 34.09 23.56
CA THR A 242 3.08 34.81 24.15
C THR A 242 2.61 34.14 25.45
N PRO A 243 2.54 34.88 26.58
CA PRO A 243 2.07 34.38 27.87
C PRO A 243 0.69 33.72 27.80
N LYS A 244 0.42 32.77 28.70
CA LYS A 244 -0.84 32.02 28.73
C LYS A 244 -2.06 32.96 28.76
N GLN A 245 -2.05 33.95 29.66
CA GLN A 245 -3.10 34.95 29.84
C GLN A 245 -3.32 35.83 28.59
N GLU A 246 -2.25 36.33 27.96
CA GLU A 246 -2.36 37.09 26.69
C GLU A 246 -2.92 36.25 25.54
N ARG A 247 -2.46 34.99 25.39
CA ARG A 247 -3.06 34.07 24.41
C ARG A 247 -4.53 33.86 24.71
N ASP A 248 -4.87 33.72 25.99
CA ASP A 248 -6.24 33.47 26.44
C ASP A 248 -7.17 34.65 26.14
N GLU A 249 -6.71 35.89 26.26
CA GLU A 249 -7.43 37.07 25.74
C GLU A 249 -7.53 37.05 24.21
N HIS A 250 -6.43 36.76 23.51
CA HIS A 250 -6.39 36.78 22.05
C HIS A 250 -7.32 35.73 21.43
N VAL A 251 -7.49 34.57 22.06
CA VAL A 251 -8.48 33.55 21.66
C VAL A 251 -9.90 34.09 21.80
N SER A 252 -10.21 34.78 22.91
CA SER A 252 -11.54 35.40 23.12
C SER A 252 -11.82 36.51 22.09
N LYS A 253 -10.85 37.40 21.86
CA LYS A 253 -10.90 38.48 20.86
C LYS A 253 -11.05 37.92 19.44
N LEU A 254 -10.34 36.83 19.12
CA LEU A 254 -10.42 36.15 17.82
C LEU A 254 -11.78 35.48 17.61
N PHE A 255 -12.32 34.79 18.62
CA PHE A 255 -13.65 34.18 18.54
C PHE A 255 -14.74 35.24 18.31
N GLY A 256 -14.66 36.39 18.99
CA GLY A 256 -15.57 37.53 18.78
C GLY A 256 -15.54 38.12 17.37
N LEU A 257 -14.39 38.07 16.67
CA LEU A 257 -14.28 38.49 15.27
C LEU A 257 -14.82 37.46 14.27
N VAL A 258 -14.84 36.18 14.64
CA VAL A 258 -15.26 35.07 13.77
C VAL A 258 -16.76 34.78 13.88
N LYS A 259 -17.34 34.86 15.10
CA LYS A 259 -18.76 34.59 15.38
C LYS A 259 -19.68 35.51 14.56
N GLY A 260 -20.69 34.95 13.92
CA GLY A 260 -21.62 35.63 13.01
C GLY A 260 -21.07 35.88 11.60
N PHE A 261 -19.81 35.54 11.34
CA PHE A 261 -19.13 35.67 10.06
C PHE A 261 -18.44 34.38 9.60
N ALA A 262 -18.59 33.27 10.33
CA ALA A 262 -17.81 32.05 10.15
C ALA A 262 -18.01 31.44 8.76
N SER A 263 -19.27 31.30 8.33
CA SER A 263 -19.67 30.82 6.99
C SER A 263 -19.08 31.65 5.86
N LYS A 264 -18.86 32.96 6.07
CA LYS A 264 -18.26 33.89 5.09
C LYS A 264 -16.73 33.84 5.10
N LEU A 265 -16.12 33.55 6.26
CA LEU A 265 -14.67 33.57 6.45
C LEU A 265 -13.99 32.24 6.06
N ILE A 266 -14.59 31.10 6.42
CA ILE A 266 -13.95 29.78 6.40
C ILE A 266 -13.48 29.28 5.03
N TYR A 267 -14.12 29.74 3.95
CA TYR A 267 -13.71 29.43 2.57
C TYR A 267 -12.41 30.12 2.12
N THR A 268 -11.88 31.05 2.91
CA THR A 268 -10.63 31.77 2.61
C THR A 268 -9.42 30.91 2.95
N HIS A 269 -8.55 30.65 1.96
CA HIS A 269 -7.31 29.84 2.09
C HIS A 269 -6.46 30.15 3.34
N ASP A 270 -6.34 31.44 3.69
CA ASP A 270 -5.50 31.87 4.80
C ASP A 270 -6.21 31.71 6.17
N ILE A 271 -7.55 31.58 6.19
CA ILE A 271 -8.37 31.62 7.41
C ILE A 271 -8.78 30.22 7.88
N SER A 272 -8.79 29.19 7.02
CA SER A 272 -9.09 27.82 7.47
C SER A 272 -8.18 27.36 8.63
N ARG A 273 -6.90 27.76 8.62
CA ARG A 273 -5.94 27.51 9.72
C ARG A 273 -6.26 28.26 11.02
N VAL A 274 -6.99 29.36 10.93
CA VAL A 274 -7.46 30.14 12.09
C VAL A 274 -8.57 29.36 12.80
N PHE A 275 -9.50 28.76 12.04
CA PHE A 275 -10.50 27.84 12.57
C PHE A 275 -9.87 26.59 13.20
N GLU A 276 -8.92 25.94 12.51
CA GLU A 276 -8.17 24.82 13.11
C GLU A 276 -7.48 25.19 14.43
N CYS A 277 -6.95 26.42 14.53
CA CYS A 277 -6.30 26.90 15.73
C CYS A 277 -7.28 27.18 16.87
N LEU A 278 -8.46 27.73 16.58
CA LEU A 278 -9.54 27.90 17.55
C LEU A 278 -10.03 26.55 18.11
N LEU A 279 -10.31 25.57 17.24
CA LEU A 279 -10.67 24.22 17.66
C LEU A 279 -9.58 23.55 18.51
N ALA A 280 -8.30 23.77 18.18
CA ALA A 280 -7.18 23.23 18.93
C ALA A 280 -7.03 23.77 20.36
N GLN A 281 -7.68 24.89 20.72
CA GLN A 281 -7.65 25.41 22.11
C GLN A 281 -8.51 24.60 23.08
N LYS A 282 -9.39 23.69 22.60
CA LYS A 282 -10.30 22.86 23.41
C LYS A 282 -11.14 23.62 24.46
N ARG A 283 -11.44 24.90 24.23
CA ARG A 283 -12.28 25.68 25.15
C ARG A 283 -13.75 25.23 25.10
N PRO A 284 -14.45 25.16 26.24
CA PRO A 284 -15.89 24.96 26.25
C PRO A 284 -16.61 26.11 25.52
N GLY A 285 -17.77 25.82 24.93
CA GLY A 285 -18.60 26.78 24.19
C GLY A 285 -18.10 27.17 22.79
N ILE A 286 -16.80 27.47 22.62
CA ILE A 286 -16.26 27.95 21.32
C ILE A 286 -16.49 26.94 20.20
N THR A 287 -16.15 25.67 20.42
CA THR A 287 -16.30 24.61 19.40
C THR A 287 -17.76 24.40 19.02
N SER A 288 -18.68 24.36 19.98
CA SER A 288 -20.11 24.17 19.74
C SER A 288 -20.72 25.35 18.97
N ALA A 289 -20.48 26.59 19.42
CA ALA A 289 -21.00 27.78 18.75
C ALA A 289 -20.48 27.95 17.31
N LEU A 290 -19.22 27.58 17.04
CA LEU A 290 -18.69 27.54 15.67
C LEU A 290 -19.30 26.39 14.85
N PHE A 291 -19.59 25.24 15.46
CA PHE A 291 -20.24 24.13 14.79
C PHE A 291 -21.69 24.44 14.43
N GLU A 292 -22.46 25.01 15.35
CA GLU A 292 -23.84 25.46 15.15
C GLU A 292 -23.93 26.46 13.99
N GLU A 293 -23.09 27.51 13.99
CA GLU A 293 -23.05 28.52 12.92
C GLU A 293 -22.65 27.93 11.54
N LEU A 294 -21.87 26.84 11.53
CA LEU A 294 -21.37 26.20 10.32
C LEU A 294 -22.14 24.93 9.90
N THR A 295 -23.12 24.49 10.68
CA THR A 295 -23.92 23.27 10.41
C THR A 295 -24.62 23.33 9.04
N PRO A 296 -25.25 24.46 8.62
CA PRO A 296 -25.86 24.57 7.28
C PRO A 296 -24.85 24.50 6.12
N GLU A 297 -23.55 24.68 6.38
CA GLU A 297 -22.50 24.75 5.37
C GLU A 297 -21.69 23.43 5.26
N LEU A 298 -21.92 22.43 6.12
CA LEU A 298 -21.12 21.19 6.24
C LEU A 298 -20.79 20.51 4.90
N VAL A 299 -21.80 20.30 4.07
CA VAL A 299 -21.66 19.68 2.73
C VAL A 299 -20.77 20.52 1.82
N ARG A 300 -20.96 21.84 1.84
CA ARG A 300 -20.23 22.79 0.98
C ARG A 300 -18.81 23.03 1.49
N MET A 301 -18.59 22.97 2.80
CA MET A 301 -17.27 22.94 3.42
C MET A 301 -16.49 21.68 3.04
N THR A 302 -17.13 20.51 3.10
CA THR A 302 -16.55 19.24 2.66
C THR A 302 -16.19 19.28 1.18
N LYS A 303 -17.05 19.87 0.34
CA LYS A 303 -16.79 20.18 -1.08
C LYS A 303 -15.83 21.37 -1.32
N SER A 304 -15.12 21.85 -0.29
CA SER A 304 -14.13 22.94 -0.38
C SER A 304 -12.72 22.51 0.00
N LYS A 305 -11.76 22.77 -0.91
CA LYS A 305 -10.32 22.49 -0.75
C LYS A 305 -9.69 23.06 0.55
N TYR A 306 -10.32 24.03 1.22
CA TYR A 306 -9.78 24.62 2.46
C TYR A 306 -10.68 24.43 3.69
N ALA A 307 -12.00 24.33 3.50
CA ALA A 307 -12.93 24.21 4.63
C ALA A 307 -13.16 22.75 5.07
N HIS A 308 -12.87 21.75 4.23
CA HIS A 308 -13.00 20.33 4.62
C HIS A 308 -12.14 19.95 5.83
N PHE A 309 -11.01 20.64 6.07
CA PHE A 309 -10.19 20.49 7.28
C PHE A 309 -10.96 20.80 8.57
N PHE A 310 -11.93 21.73 8.55
CA PHE A 310 -12.80 21.95 9.71
C PHE A 310 -13.68 20.73 9.98
N VAL A 311 -14.26 20.14 8.93
CA VAL A 311 -15.12 18.96 9.06
C VAL A 311 -14.31 17.74 9.54
N LEU A 312 -13.09 17.53 9.04
CA LEU A 312 -12.16 16.52 9.56
C LEU A 312 -11.80 16.73 11.04
N ARG A 313 -11.60 17.98 11.47
CA ARG A 313 -11.37 18.31 12.89
C ARG A 313 -12.62 18.02 13.74
N MET A 314 -13.81 18.34 13.25
CA MET A 314 -15.06 18.08 13.97
C MET A 314 -15.41 16.60 14.04
N LEU A 315 -15.10 15.80 13.02
CA LEU A 315 -15.18 14.34 13.11
C LEU A 315 -14.26 13.82 14.23
N LYS A 316 -12.97 14.20 14.21
CA LYS A 316 -11.96 13.71 15.16
C LYS A 316 -12.10 14.20 16.60
N TYR A 317 -12.60 15.42 16.82
CA TYR A 317 -12.60 16.08 18.14
C TYR A 317 -13.98 16.57 18.63
N GLY A 318 -15.04 16.44 17.82
CA GLY A 318 -16.41 16.80 18.22
C GLY A 318 -17.06 15.76 19.14
N THR A 319 -18.24 16.11 19.67
CA THR A 319 -19.10 15.17 20.41
C THR A 319 -19.67 14.10 19.48
N LYS A 320 -20.32 13.07 20.05
CA LYS A 320 -21.02 12.06 19.26
C LYS A 320 -22.12 12.70 18.40
N ASP A 321 -22.90 13.60 18.96
CA ASP A 321 -24.05 14.26 18.32
C ASP A 321 -23.59 15.20 17.19
N GLN A 322 -22.44 15.84 17.37
CA GLN A 322 -21.78 16.62 16.31
C GLN A 322 -21.29 15.73 15.16
N ARG A 323 -20.72 14.56 15.46
CA ARG A 323 -20.38 13.54 14.44
C ARG A 323 -21.62 13.03 13.71
N ASP A 324 -22.65 12.64 14.44
CA ASP A 324 -23.90 12.13 13.87
C ASP A 324 -24.57 13.21 12.99
N THR A 325 -24.53 14.48 13.40
CA THR A 325 -24.98 15.62 12.57
C THR A 325 -24.18 15.75 11.27
N ILE A 326 -22.83 15.61 11.31
CA ILE A 326 -21.99 15.64 10.10
C ILE A 326 -22.35 14.48 9.17
N ILE A 327 -22.43 13.26 9.69
CA ILE A 327 -22.67 12.04 8.92
C ILE A 327 -24.07 12.11 8.29
N ASN A 328 -25.10 12.50 9.06
CA ASN A 328 -26.45 12.69 8.55
C ASN A 328 -26.51 13.79 7.46
N SER A 329 -25.68 14.84 7.54
CA SER A 329 -25.57 15.86 6.48
C SER A 329 -24.97 15.36 5.16
N PHE A 330 -24.31 14.19 5.14
CA PHE A 330 -23.73 13.61 3.93
C PHE A 330 -24.72 12.75 3.13
N ARG A 331 -25.90 12.41 3.69
CA ARG A 331 -26.94 11.63 3.02
C ARG A 331 -27.51 12.39 1.81
N GLY A 332 -27.70 11.69 0.68
CA GLY A 332 -28.09 12.31 -0.60
C GLY A 332 -26.95 13.09 -1.26
N HIS A 333 -25.73 12.98 -0.73
CA HIS A 333 -24.53 13.64 -1.21
C HIS A 333 -23.28 12.74 -1.26
N ALA A 334 -23.27 11.52 -0.72
CA ALA A 334 -22.13 10.60 -0.68
C ALA A 334 -21.50 10.39 -2.07
N VAL A 335 -22.29 10.12 -3.12
CA VAL A 335 -21.83 9.99 -4.51
C VAL A 335 -21.17 11.28 -5.01
N SER A 336 -21.75 12.43 -4.64
CA SER A 336 -21.23 13.75 -5.03
C SER A 336 -19.96 14.17 -4.28
N LEU A 337 -19.76 13.64 -3.07
CA LEU A 337 -18.58 13.83 -2.24
C LEU A 337 -17.44 12.91 -2.71
N MET A 338 -17.73 11.61 -2.89
CA MET A 338 -16.79 10.58 -3.32
C MET A 338 -16.14 10.88 -4.69
N ARG A 339 -16.85 11.58 -5.59
CA ARG A 339 -16.29 12.01 -6.88
C ARG A 339 -15.21 13.10 -6.76
N ILE A 340 -15.01 13.73 -5.59
CA ILE A 340 -14.07 14.85 -5.32
C ILE A 340 -13.03 14.42 -4.26
N VAL A 341 -11.75 14.33 -4.63
CA VAL A 341 -10.67 13.72 -3.81
C VAL A 341 -10.66 14.11 -2.31
N TYR A 342 -10.64 15.40 -1.98
CA TYR A 342 -10.57 15.86 -0.58
C TYR A 342 -11.93 15.82 0.15
N ALA A 343 -13.04 15.58 -0.55
CA ALA A 343 -14.35 15.33 0.05
C ALA A 343 -14.58 13.83 0.28
N ALA A 344 -14.08 12.99 -0.64
CA ALA A 344 -13.96 11.55 -0.48
C ALA A 344 -13.09 11.18 0.74
N GLU A 345 -12.01 11.93 0.99
CA GLU A 345 -11.17 11.80 2.20
C GLU A 345 -11.98 12.03 3.51
N VAL A 346 -12.88 13.02 3.55
CA VAL A 346 -13.76 13.24 4.72
C VAL A 346 -14.85 12.17 4.82
N LEU A 347 -15.41 11.74 3.68
CA LEU A 347 -16.43 10.70 3.64
C LEU A 347 -15.86 9.33 4.09
N GLU A 348 -14.63 9.00 3.68
CA GLU A 348 -13.89 7.83 4.15
C GLU A 348 -13.65 7.87 5.66
N VAL A 349 -13.15 8.99 6.19
CA VAL A 349 -12.94 9.16 7.64
C VAL A 349 -14.27 9.03 8.41
N ALA A 350 -15.36 9.62 7.89
CA ALA A 350 -16.69 9.43 8.47
C ALA A 350 -17.14 7.96 8.43
N TYR A 351 -17.03 7.30 7.28
CA TYR A 351 -17.46 5.91 7.05
C TYR A 351 -16.67 4.88 7.88
N ASN A 352 -15.35 5.04 7.96
CA ASN A 352 -14.43 4.05 8.53
C ASN A 352 -14.11 4.26 10.02
N GLU A 353 -13.95 5.52 10.48
CA GLU A 353 -13.59 5.79 11.89
C GLU A 353 -14.81 6.00 12.81
N TYR A 354 -15.95 6.49 12.29
CA TYR A 354 -17.02 7.05 13.14
C TYR A 354 -18.45 6.53 12.86
N ALA A 355 -18.78 6.13 11.63
CA ALA A 355 -20.13 5.75 11.25
C ALA A 355 -20.57 4.42 11.87
N ASN A 356 -21.77 4.40 12.47
CA ASN A 356 -22.43 3.18 12.92
C ASN A 356 -22.95 2.33 11.73
N ALA A 357 -23.49 1.13 12.00
CA ALA A 357 -23.93 0.22 10.94
C ALA A 357 -25.00 0.83 10.00
N GLN A 358 -26.01 1.52 10.53
CA GLN A 358 -27.03 2.21 9.74
C GLN A 358 -26.43 3.38 8.95
N GLN A 359 -25.52 4.15 9.54
CA GLN A 359 -24.85 5.26 8.84
C GLN A 359 -23.95 4.78 7.69
N ARG A 360 -23.25 3.64 7.87
CA ARG A 360 -22.48 3.01 6.78
C ARG A 360 -23.40 2.50 5.67
N PHE A 361 -24.55 1.93 6.02
CA PHE A 361 -25.59 1.57 5.05
C PHE A 361 -26.15 2.78 4.30
N ASP A 362 -26.59 3.84 4.99
CA ASP A 362 -27.10 5.09 4.41
C ASP A 362 -26.09 5.77 3.45
N ILE A 363 -24.78 5.62 3.70
CA ILE A 363 -23.71 6.11 2.82
C ILE A 363 -23.56 5.21 1.57
N VAL A 364 -23.57 3.90 1.74
CA VAL A 364 -23.34 2.92 0.65
C VAL A 364 -24.54 2.79 -0.27
N SER A 365 -25.77 2.81 0.27
CA SER A 365 -27.00 2.62 -0.52
C SER A 365 -27.27 3.75 -1.52
N GLU A 366 -26.75 4.97 -1.29
CA GLU A 366 -26.78 6.07 -2.26
C GLU A 366 -26.10 5.70 -3.60
N PHE A 367 -25.13 4.78 -3.60
CA PHE A 367 -24.44 4.31 -4.80
C PHE A 367 -25.21 3.21 -5.56
N TYR A 368 -26.22 2.59 -4.94
CA TYR A 368 -27.08 1.58 -5.58
C TYR A 368 -28.17 2.22 -6.46
N GLY A 369 -28.65 3.41 -6.09
CA GLY A 369 -29.65 4.14 -6.88
C GLY A 369 -30.30 5.31 -6.14
N LYS A 370 -30.95 6.19 -6.90
CA LYS A 370 -31.68 7.36 -6.33
C LYS A 370 -32.84 6.94 -5.42
N GLU A 371 -33.45 5.79 -5.65
CA GLU A 371 -34.56 5.28 -4.84
C GLU A 371 -34.17 5.06 -3.37
N PHE A 372 -32.95 4.58 -3.10
CA PHE A 372 -32.41 4.36 -1.76
C PHE A 372 -32.16 5.65 -0.96
N VAL A 373 -32.13 6.81 -1.63
CA VAL A 373 -32.07 8.12 -0.98
C VAL A 373 -33.46 8.54 -0.49
N LEU A 374 -34.47 8.31 -1.34
CA LEU A 374 -35.87 8.69 -1.13
C LEU A 374 -36.57 7.77 -0.13
N PHE A 375 -36.46 6.45 -0.33
CA PHE A 375 -37.07 5.43 0.52
C PHE A 375 -36.05 4.97 1.56
N ARG A 376 -36.23 5.44 2.80
CA ARG A 376 -35.40 5.01 3.93
C ARG A 376 -35.73 3.56 4.30
N SER A 377 -34.69 2.75 4.51
CA SER A 377 -34.79 1.56 5.34
C SER A 377 -34.29 1.89 6.74
N ASP A 378 -35.07 1.56 7.76
CA ASP A 378 -34.69 1.75 9.18
C ASP A 378 -33.88 0.56 9.74
N LYS A 379 -33.44 -0.35 8.87
CA LYS A 379 -32.52 -1.44 9.17
C LYS A 379 -31.36 -1.43 8.17
N PRO A 380 -30.11 -1.69 8.60
CA PRO A 380 -29.00 -1.89 7.67
C PRO A 380 -29.15 -3.26 7.02
N ARG A 381 -28.98 -3.32 5.70
CA ARG A 381 -29.09 -4.55 4.89
C ARG A 381 -27.91 -4.72 3.96
N THR A 382 -27.57 -5.94 3.56
CA THR A 382 -26.60 -6.18 2.48
C THR A 382 -27.23 -5.96 1.09
N LEU A 383 -26.39 -5.81 0.05
CA LEU A 383 -26.86 -5.81 -1.33
C LEU A 383 -27.48 -7.17 -1.72
N GLU A 384 -27.00 -8.26 -1.13
CA GLU A 384 -27.54 -9.62 -1.32
C GLU A 384 -28.97 -9.73 -0.82
N GLU A 385 -29.28 -9.23 0.39
CA GLU A 385 -30.64 -9.12 0.92
C GLU A 385 -31.55 -8.27 0.01
N ILE A 386 -31.06 -7.10 -0.44
CA ILE A 386 -31.82 -6.20 -1.34
C ILE A 386 -32.13 -6.90 -2.68
N ILE A 387 -31.18 -7.65 -3.23
CA ILE A 387 -31.37 -8.43 -4.47
C ILE A 387 -32.30 -9.63 -4.24
N ALA A 388 -32.32 -10.22 -3.05
CA ALA A 388 -33.24 -11.32 -2.70
C ALA A 388 -34.68 -10.81 -2.51
N GLU A 389 -34.88 -9.62 -1.95
CA GLU A 389 -36.19 -8.97 -1.84
C GLU A 389 -36.75 -8.52 -3.20
N GLU A 390 -35.93 -7.86 -4.04
CA GLU A 390 -36.36 -7.31 -5.34
C GLU A 390 -35.43 -7.75 -6.50
N PRO A 391 -35.45 -9.04 -6.93
CA PRO A 391 -34.55 -9.56 -7.96
C PRO A 391 -34.62 -8.81 -9.30
N THR A 392 -35.78 -8.24 -9.64
CA THR A 392 -36.01 -7.45 -10.84
C THR A 392 -35.16 -6.18 -10.90
N LYS A 393 -34.83 -5.57 -9.75
CA LYS A 393 -34.01 -4.35 -9.67
C LYS A 393 -32.51 -4.62 -9.75
N LYS A 394 -32.05 -5.87 -9.56
CA LYS A 394 -30.62 -6.25 -9.60
C LYS A 394 -29.87 -5.61 -10.76
N LYS A 395 -30.43 -5.68 -11.97
CA LYS A 395 -29.79 -5.15 -13.19
C LYS A 395 -29.62 -3.63 -13.15
N LEU A 396 -30.63 -2.89 -12.68
CA LEU A 396 -30.59 -1.43 -12.58
C LEU A 396 -29.58 -0.97 -11.52
N ILE A 397 -29.56 -1.65 -10.37
CA ILE A 397 -28.62 -1.38 -9.27
C ILE A 397 -27.17 -1.58 -9.73
N LEU A 398 -26.88 -2.71 -10.38
CA LEU A 398 -25.52 -3.01 -10.86
C LEU A 398 -25.09 -2.05 -11.97
N GLN A 399 -25.97 -1.66 -12.89
CA GLN A 399 -25.69 -0.64 -13.90
C GLN A 399 -25.33 0.71 -13.26
N HIS A 400 -26.10 1.17 -12.26
CA HIS A 400 -25.80 2.44 -11.60
C HIS A 400 -24.50 2.39 -10.79
N LEU A 401 -24.24 1.27 -10.11
CA LEU A 401 -23.01 1.03 -9.36
C LEU A 401 -21.78 1.02 -10.29
N GLU A 402 -21.88 0.39 -11.46
CA GLU A 402 -20.84 0.39 -12.49
C GLU A 402 -20.52 1.81 -12.98
N GLU A 403 -21.54 2.62 -13.32
CA GLU A 403 -21.38 4.04 -13.68
C GLU A 403 -20.68 4.88 -12.59
N GLN A 404 -20.86 4.51 -11.31
CA GLN A 404 -20.14 5.19 -10.23
C GLN A 404 -18.67 4.74 -10.23
N LEU A 405 -18.45 3.42 -10.17
CA LEU A 405 -17.15 2.77 -10.03
C LEU A 405 -16.16 3.13 -11.15
N GLN A 406 -16.60 3.12 -12.42
CA GLN A 406 -15.79 3.55 -13.57
C GLN A 406 -15.16 4.94 -13.34
N THR A 407 -15.84 5.84 -12.63
CA THR A 407 -15.34 7.19 -12.33
C THR A 407 -14.57 7.32 -11.01
N LEU A 408 -14.42 6.25 -10.23
CA LEU A 408 -13.70 6.22 -8.95
C LEU A 408 -12.37 5.45 -9.05
N VAL A 409 -12.31 4.39 -9.87
CA VAL A 409 -11.11 3.56 -10.11
C VAL A 409 -9.97 4.37 -10.77
N ASP A 410 -10.30 5.23 -11.73
CA ASP A 410 -9.39 6.14 -12.44
C ASP A 410 -8.58 7.09 -11.53
N LYS A 411 -8.99 7.27 -10.28
CA LYS A 411 -8.50 8.31 -9.37
C LYS A 411 -7.69 7.72 -8.20
N THR A 412 -7.24 8.59 -7.31
CA THR A 412 -6.71 8.19 -5.99
C THR A 412 -7.78 7.68 -5.04
N THR A 413 -9.07 7.85 -5.36
CA THR A 413 -10.21 7.35 -4.55
C THR A 413 -10.34 5.83 -4.57
N VAL A 414 -9.70 5.14 -5.51
CA VAL A 414 -9.67 3.67 -5.56
C VAL A 414 -9.09 3.03 -4.31
N ARG A 415 -8.27 3.75 -3.53
CA ARG A 415 -7.57 3.30 -2.31
C ARG A 415 -8.40 3.34 -1.02
N LEU A 416 -9.61 3.89 -1.10
CA LEU A 416 -10.49 4.16 0.05
C LEU A 416 -11.33 2.92 0.35
N SER A 417 -11.49 2.55 1.62
CA SER A 417 -12.26 1.37 2.02
C SER A 417 -13.72 1.44 1.58
N LEU A 418 -14.33 2.64 1.54
CA LEU A 418 -15.65 2.83 0.92
C LEU A 418 -15.66 2.47 -0.57
N CYS A 419 -14.58 2.78 -1.31
CA CYS A 419 -14.48 2.36 -2.71
C CYS A 419 -14.33 0.83 -2.83
N HIS A 420 -13.56 0.22 -1.94
CA HIS A 420 -13.37 -1.24 -1.91
C HIS A 420 -14.67 -1.98 -1.57
N ARG A 421 -15.50 -1.45 -0.66
CA ARG A 421 -16.82 -2.00 -0.35
C ARG A 421 -17.72 -2.03 -1.59
N LEU A 422 -17.83 -0.89 -2.26
CA LEU A 422 -18.62 -0.74 -3.50
C LEU A 422 -18.10 -1.68 -4.62
N LEU A 423 -16.78 -1.84 -4.73
CA LEU A 423 -16.15 -2.79 -5.66
C LEU A 423 -16.51 -4.24 -5.32
N ARG A 424 -16.56 -4.62 -4.03
CA ARG A 424 -16.98 -5.97 -3.59
C ARG A 424 -18.46 -6.21 -3.84
N ASP A 425 -19.32 -5.26 -3.50
CA ASP A 425 -20.76 -5.32 -3.73
C ASP A 425 -21.07 -5.55 -5.22
N PHE A 426 -20.34 -4.88 -6.11
CA PHE A 426 -20.41 -5.12 -7.55
C PHE A 426 -19.85 -6.51 -7.95
N ALA A 427 -18.60 -6.81 -7.56
CA ALA A 427 -17.88 -8.03 -7.97
C ALA A 427 -18.48 -9.35 -7.43
N SER A 428 -19.41 -9.28 -6.47
CA SER A 428 -20.12 -10.44 -5.92
C SER A 428 -21.40 -10.78 -6.71
N HIS A 429 -21.87 -9.88 -7.57
CA HIS A 429 -23.18 -10.00 -8.21
C HIS A 429 -23.20 -9.69 -9.72
N CYS A 430 -22.14 -9.08 -10.26
CA CYS A 430 -21.95 -8.77 -11.67
C CYS A 430 -21.92 -10.01 -12.58
N ASP A 431 -22.26 -9.83 -13.86
CA ASP A 431 -22.12 -10.87 -14.89
C ASP A 431 -20.66 -11.00 -15.41
N PRO A 432 -20.34 -12.02 -16.24
CA PRO A 432 -18.98 -12.21 -16.75
C PRO A 432 -18.45 -11.10 -17.67
N GLU A 433 -19.32 -10.35 -18.36
CA GLU A 433 -18.92 -9.22 -19.21
C GLU A 433 -18.55 -8.02 -18.32
N GLN A 434 -19.40 -7.71 -17.35
CA GLN A 434 -19.13 -6.72 -16.30
C GLN A 434 -17.86 -7.04 -15.51
N LEU A 435 -17.62 -8.31 -15.15
CA LEU A 435 -16.40 -8.74 -14.47
C LEU A 435 -15.15 -8.55 -15.36
N THR A 436 -15.27 -8.77 -16.66
CA THR A 436 -14.19 -8.52 -17.63
C THR A 436 -13.88 -7.02 -17.71
N ASN A 437 -14.91 -6.16 -17.81
CA ASN A 437 -14.76 -4.70 -17.80
C ASN A 437 -14.15 -4.17 -16.48
N LEU A 438 -14.49 -4.80 -15.36
CA LEU A 438 -13.92 -4.50 -14.03
C LEU A 438 -12.41 -4.86 -13.97
N ILE A 439 -12.03 -6.04 -14.47
CA ILE A 439 -10.63 -6.47 -14.57
C ILE A 439 -9.83 -5.52 -15.47
N ASP A 440 -10.38 -5.14 -16.62
CA ASP A 440 -9.75 -4.19 -17.55
C ASP A 440 -9.52 -2.82 -16.90
N SER A 441 -10.43 -2.39 -16.01
CA SER A 441 -10.31 -1.15 -15.24
C SER A 441 -9.34 -1.23 -14.06
N LEU A 442 -9.22 -2.39 -13.41
CA LEU A 442 -8.46 -2.56 -12.15
C LEU A 442 -7.04 -3.13 -12.30
N LYS A 443 -6.71 -3.83 -13.40
CA LYS A 443 -5.43 -4.58 -13.55
C LYS A 443 -4.15 -3.75 -13.35
N ASP A 444 -4.18 -2.46 -13.67
CA ASP A 444 -3.08 -1.52 -13.42
C ASP A 444 -3.01 -0.97 -11.99
N ARG A 445 -4.00 -1.28 -11.14
CA ARG A 445 -4.20 -0.72 -9.80
C ARG A 445 -4.48 -1.77 -8.72
N ILE A 446 -4.47 -3.07 -9.01
CA ILE A 446 -4.67 -4.17 -8.03
C ILE A 446 -3.83 -3.98 -6.74
N PRO A 447 -2.51 -3.65 -6.78
CA PRO A 447 -1.71 -3.42 -5.58
C PRO A 447 -2.16 -2.24 -4.70
N GLU A 448 -3.05 -1.37 -5.19
CA GLU A 448 -3.60 -0.23 -4.45
C GLU A 448 -4.84 -0.55 -3.61
N ILE A 449 -5.43 -1.75 -3.71
CA ILE A 449 -6.66 -2.13 -2.99
C ILE A 449 -6.47 -3.27 -1.97
N VAL A 450 -5.32 -3.97 -2.01
CA VAL A 450 -5.08 -5.21 -1.24
C VAL A 450 -5.04 -5.05 0.28
N HIS A 451 -4.92 -3.83 0.81
CA HIS A 451 -4.75 -3.54 2.25
C HIS A 451 -6.06 -3.54 3.07
N THR A 452 -7.13 -4.15 2.55
CA THR A 452 -8.46 -4.22 3.20
C THR A 452 -9.15 -5.55 2.89
N PRO A 453 -10.12 -6.03 3.69
CA PRO A 453 -10.78 -7.31 3.41
C PRO A 453 -11.54 -7.29 2.08
N ASP A 454 -12.34 -6.25 1.85
CA ASP A 454 -13.17 -6.13 0.64
C ASP A 454 -12.30 -5.92 -0.62
N GLY A 455 -11.24 -5.11 -0.53
CA GLY A 455 -10.33 -4.85 -1.66
C GLY A 455 -9.41 -6.02 -1.97
N SER A 456 -9.02 -6.81 -0.96
CA SER A 456 -8.32 -8.08 -1.14
C SER A 456 -9.20 -9.13 -1.82
N TYR A 457 -10.47 -9.25 -1.40
CA TYR A 457 -11.44 -10.12 -2.08
C TYR A 457 -11.60 -9.74 -3.57
N VAL A 458 -11.81 -8.45 -3.87
CA VAL A 458 -11.88 -7.96 -5.26
C VAL A 458 -10.60 -8.26 -6.03
N ALA A 459 -9.43 -8.03 -5.43
CA ALA A 459 -8.14 -8.33 -6.06
C ALA A 459 -8.02 -9.82 -6.43
N MET A 460 -8.36 -10.73 -5.51
CA MET A 460 -8.37 -12.17 -5.78
C MET A 460 -9.37 -12.55 -6.86
N LYS A 461 -10.62 -12.06 -6.77
CA LYS A 461 -11.68 -12.31 -7.77
C LYS A 461 -11.26 -11.86 -9.17
N CYS A 462 -10.58 -10.71 -9.28
CA CYS A 462 -9.99 -10.23 -10.53
C CYS A 462 -8.83 -11.10 -11.01
N ILE A 463 -7.91 -11.55 -10.15
CA ILE A 463 -6.79 -12.44 -10.54
C ILE A 463 -7.29 -13.79 -11.05
N TRP A 464 -8.23 -14.42 -10.33
CA TRP A 464 -8.82 -15.69 -10.71
C TRP A 464 -9.53 -15.61 -12.06
N ASN A 465 -10.21 -14.51 -12.37
CA ASN A 465 -10.96 -14.35 -13.63
C ASN A 465 -10.20 -13.58 -14.73
N ALA A 466 -8.98 -13.10 -14.47
CA ALA A 466 -8.15 -12.45 -15.47
C ALA A 466 -7.54 -13.47 -16.46
N ASN A 467 -7.48 -13.09 -17.73
CA ASN A 467 -6.76 -13.84 -18.76
C ASN A 467 -5.22 -13.74 -18.56
N VAL A 468 -4.47 -14.58 -19.28
CA VAL A 468 -3.00 -14.70 -19.16
C VAL A 468 -2.26 -13.37 -19.39
N LYS A 469 -2.71 -12.53 -20.34
CA LYS A 469 -2.10 -11.23 -20.65
C LYS A 469 -2.27 -10.25 -19.49
N ASP A 470 -3.43 -10.25 -18.85
CA ASP A 470 -3.74 -9.30 -17.78
C ASP A 470 -3.20 -9.78 -16.42
N ARG A 471 -3.17 -11.09 -16.14
CA ARG A 471 -2.36 -11.67 -15.05
C ARG A 471 -0.89 -11.25 -15.17
N LYS A 472 -0.33 -11.31 -16.38
CA LYS A 472 1.06 -10.90 -16.69
C LYS A 472 1.33 -9.40 -16.52
N LEU A 473 0.28 -8.57 -16.47
CA LEU A 473 0.36 -7.15 -16.11
C LEU A 473 0.25 -6.98 -14.59
N ILE A 474 -0.74 -7.61 -13.95
CA ILE A 474 -0.95 -7.58 -12.50
C ILE A 474 0.32 -7.98 -11.74
N VAL A 475 0.97 -9.10 -12.09
CA VAL A 475 2.23 -9.57 -11.47
C VAL A 475 3.34 -8.51 -11.53
N LYS A 476 3.49 -7.83 -12.67
CA LYS A 476 4.52 -6.78 -12.82
C LYS A 476 4.24 -5.55 -11.97
N ASN A 477 2.97 -5.27 -11.70
CA ASN A 477 2.56 -4.14 -10.88
C ASN A 477 2.81 -4.39 -9.38
N PHE A 478 3.00 -5.64 -8.94
CA PHE A 478 3.46 -5.98 -7.59
C PHE A 478 4.96 -5.79 -7.36
N LYS A 479 5.77 -5.57 -8.40
CA LYS A 479 7.22 -5.35 -8.28
C LYS A 479 7.53 -4.18 -7.33
N ASP A 480 8.58 -4.33 -6.52
CA ASP A 480 9.04 -3.41 -5.48
C ASP A 480 8.02 -3.21 -4.34
N LEU A 481 6.97 -4.04 -4.28
CA LEU A 481 5.91 -4.03 -3.26
C LEU A 481 5.70 -5.39 -2.60
N VAL A 482 6.26 -6.49 -3.13
CA VAL A 482 5.88 -7.86 -2.75
C VAL A 482 6.07 -8.13 -1.26
N VAL A 483 7.23 -7.80 -0.71
CA VAL A 483 7.56 -8.00 0.71
C VAL A 483 6.62 -7.21 1.62
N LYS A 484 6.18 -6.01 1.19
CA LYS A 484 5.20 -5.21 1.93
C LYS A 484 3.80 -5.84 1.88
N VAL A 485 3.40 -6.38 0.72
CA VAL A 485 2.11 -7.06 0.54
C VAL A 485 2.06 -8.39 1.31
N ALA A 486 3.20 -9.09 1.39
CA ALA A 486 3.34 -10.31 2.18
C ALA A 486 3.17 -10.08 3.68
N MET A 487 3.66 -8.97 4.21
CA MET A 487 3.53 -8.57 5.63
C MET A 487 2.20 -7.88 5.96
N GLU A 488 1.24 -7.84 5.03
CA GLU A 488 -0.04 -7.12 5.18
C GLU A 488 -1.20 -8.08 5.47
N HIS A 489 -2.04 -7.74 6.46
CA HIS A 489 -3.11 -8.63 6.97
C HIS A 489 -4.10 -9.05 5.88
N TYR A 490 -4.34 -8.22 4.87
CA TYR A 490 -5.19 -8.58 3.72
C TYR A 490 -4.40 -8.76 2.42
N GLY A 491 -3.14 -8.30 2.37
CA GLY A 491 -2.30 -8.39 1.18
C GLY A 491 -1.79 -9.79 0.90
N HIS A 492 -1.41 -10.55 1.94
CA HIS A 492 -0.83 -11.89 1.79
C HIS A 492 -1.75 -12.87 1.04
N ARG A 493 -3.07 -12.78 1.27
CA ARG A 493 -4.11 -13.53 0.54
C ARG A 493 -4.06 -13.34 -0.98
N VAL A 494 -3.72 -12.13 -1.42
CA VAL A 494 -3.60 -11.82 -2.85
C VAL A 494 -2.35 -12.50 -3.45
N LEU A 495 -1.30 -12.74 -2.66
CA LEU A 495 -0.16 -13.56 -3.09
C LEU A 495 -0.55 -15.04 -3.21
N PHE A 496 -1.37 -15.57 -2.30
CA PHE A 496 -1.92 -16.93 -2.43
C PHE A 496 -2.69 -17.08 -3.76
N ALA A 497 -3.60 -16.16 -4.07
CA ALA A 497 -4.34 -16.17 -5.34
C ALA A 497 -3.45 -16.09 -6.60
N LEU A 498 -2.29 -15.43 -6.52
CA LEU A 498 -1.29 -15.39 -7.59
C LEU A 498 -0.58 -16.75 -7.73
N PHE A 499 -0.15 -17.36 -6.62
CA PHE A 499 0.48 -18.70 -6.61
C PHE A 499 -0.47 -19.79 -7.08
N ASP A 500 -1.75 -19.71 -6.73
CA ASP A 500 -2.77 -20.70 -7.08
C ASP A 500 -3.07 -20.75 -8.58
N THR A 501 -2.93 -19.63 -9.31
CA THR A 501 -3.52 -19.48 -10.66
C THR A 501 -2.58 -19.08 -11.79
N ILE A 502 -1.33 -18.68 -11.55
CA ILE A 502 -0.45 -18.24 -12.65
C ILE A 502 0.42 -19.37 -13.18
N ASP A 503 0.18 -19.75 -14.44
CA ASP A 503 0.92 -20.80 -15.15
C ASP A 503 2.32 -20.34 -15.62
N ASP A 504 2.48 -19.04 -15.85
CA ASP A 504 3.77 -18.37 -16.14
C ASP A 504 4.56 -18.20 -14.83
N THR A 505 4.95 -19.33 -14.26
CA THR A 505 5.73 -19.42 -13.01
C THR A 505 7.11 -18.77 -13.13
N VAL A 506 7.69 -18.70 -14.34
CA VAL A 506 8.91 -17.92 -14.59
C VAL A 506 8.69 -16.43 -14.33
N LEU A 507 7.50 -15.90 -14.66
CA LEU A 507 7.11 -14.52 -14.31
C LEU A 507 6.86 -14.36 -12.80
N VAL A 508 6.15 -15.29 -12.17
CA VAL A 508 5.94 -15.32 -10.70
C VAL A 508 7.30 -15.31 -9.99
N ASN A 509 8.22 -16.16 -10.44
CA ASN A 509 9.51 -16.31 -9.79
C ASN A 509 10.37 -15.05 -9.95
N LYS A 510 10.36 -14.45 -11.15
CA LYS A 510 11.10 -13.22 -11.46
C LYS A 510 10.62 -11.97 -10.70
N TYR A 511 9.32 -11.86 -10.41
CA TYR A 511 8.72 -10.65 -9.84
C TYR A 511 8.19 -10.81 -8.42
N ILE A 512 7.99 -12.04 -7.93
CA ILE A 512 7.41 -12.34 -6.61
C ILE A 512 8.40 -13.12 -5.75
N THR A 513 8.76 -14.37 -6.12
CA THR A 513 9.64 -15.17 -5.24
C THR A 513 11.04 -14.58 -5.11
N ALA A 514 11.60 -13.97 -6.15
CA ALA A 514 12.90 -13.30 -6.07
C ALA A 514 12.91 -12.18 -5.00
N GLU A 515 11.86 -11.36 -4.91
CA GLU A 515 11.75 -10.33 -3.86
C GLU A 515 11.59 -10.96 -2.46
N LEU A 516 10.88 -12.08 -2.35
CA LEU A 516 10.77 -12.83 -1.09
C LEU A 516 12.11 -13.46 -0.66
N CYS A 517 12.88 -14.04 -1.60
CA CYS A 517 14.18 -14.67 -1.33
C CYS A 517 15.23 -13.69 -0.80
N HIS A 518 15.13 -12.40 -1.10
CA HIS A 518 16.06 -11.37 -0.62
C HIS A 518 15.77 -10.90 0.82
N GLU A 519 14.53 -11.05 1.31
CA GLU A 519 14.09 -10.53 2.62
C GLU A 519 13.57 -11.65 3.55
N MET A 520 14.03 -12.89 3.34
CA MET A 520 13.58 -14.12 3.99
C MET A 520 13.49 -14.00 5.53
N ASN A 521 14.53 -13.44 6.17
CA ASN A 521 14.55 -13.19 7.62
C ASN A 521 13.35 -12.36 8.11
N LYS A 522 13.12 -11.22 7.45
CA LYS A 522 12.05 -10.27 7.80
C LYS A 522 10.66 -10.86 7.54
N LEU A 523 10.54 -11.75 6.56
CA LEU A 523 9.28 -12.44 6.25
C LEU A 523 8.96 -13.50 7.30
N ILE A 524 9.89 -14.40 7.61
CA ILE A 524 9.69 -15.46 8.63
C ILE A 524 9.49 -14.85 10.02
N MET A 525 10.10 -13.69 10.31
CA MET A 525 9.90 -12.96 11.57
C MET A 525 8.56 -12.20 11.64
N ASP A 526 7.85 -12.01 10.53
CA ASP A 526 6.52 -11.39 10.50
C ASP A 526 5.39 -12.40 10.75
N THR A 527 4.18 -11.92 11.07
CA THR A 527 2.99 -12.78 11.29
C THR A 527 2.30 -13.19 9.99
N TRP A 528 2.37 -12.36 8.96
CA TRP A 528 1.77 -12.59 7.64
C TRP A 528 2.84 -13.00 6.62
N GLY A 529 4.05 -12.46 6.72
CA GLY A 529 5.21 -12.87 5.92
C GLY A 529 5.53 -14.36 6.05
N GLU A 530 5.49 -14.91 7.27
CA GLU A 530 5.70 -16.35 7.50
C GLU A 530 4.63 -17.17 6.79
N LYS A 531 3.34 -16.78 6.88
CA LYS A 531 2.25 -17.44 6.15
C LYS A 531 2.45 -17.45 4.63
N VAL A 532 3.07 -16.41 4.05
CA VAL A 532 3.41 -16.39 2.61
C VAL A 532 4.44 -17.44 2.27
N ILE A 533 5.50 -17.59 3.08
CA ILE A 533 6.49 -18.65 2.88
C ILE A 533 5.91 -20.03 3.18
N HIS A 534 5.14 -20.18 4.26
CA HIS A 534 4.43 -21.41 4.62
C HIS A 534 3.49 -21.86 3.51
N TYR A 535 2.81 -20.94 2.81
CA TYR A 535 1.93 -21.29 1.69
C TYR A 535 2.71 -21.74 0.43
N ILE A 536 3.89 -21.18 0.16
CA ILE A 536 4.74 -21.67 -0.95
C ILE A 536 5.31 -23.06 -0.63
N VAL A 537 5.64 -23.32 0.64
CA VAL A 537 6.09 -24.64 1.12
C VAL A 537 4.93 -25.63 1.11
N HIS A 538 3.85 -25.33 1.83
CA HIS A 538 2.75 -26.23 2.14
C HIS A 538 1.40 -25.51 1.90
N PRO A 539 1.00 -25.34 0.62
CA PRO A 539 -0.19 -24.59 0.25
C PRO A 539 -1.45 -25.21 0.84
N ARG A 540 -2.29 -24.36 1.44
CA ARG A 540 -3.56 -24.71 2.10
C ARG A 540 -3.47 -25.65 3.31
N ASP A 541 -2.30 -25.71 3.97
CA ASP A 541 -2.13 -26.40 5.25
C ASP A 541 -2.96 -25.77 6.39
N GLY A 542 -3.84 -26.59 6.98
CA GLY A 542 -4.69 -26.22 8.11
C GLY A 542 -3.94 -25.92 9.42
N ARG A 543 -2.63 -26.17 9.49
CA ARG A 543 -1.77 -25.78 10.64
C ARG A 543 -1.41 -24.29 10.64
N GLY A 544 -1.27 -23.69 9.46
CA GLY A 544 -0.95 -22.28 9.26
C GLY A 544 -2.16 -21.41 8.88
N MET A 545 -3.23 -22.02 8.36
CA MET A 545 -4.35 -21.31 7.73
C MET A 545 -5.73 -21.80 8.23
N PRO A 546 -6.65 -20.91 8.67
CA PRO A 546 -8.01 -21.29 9.06
C PRO A 546 -8.82 -21.90 7.91
N ARG A 547 -9.82 -22.73 8.26
CA ARG A 547 -10.71 -23.38 7.27
C ARG A 547 -11.42 -22.37 6.36
N ASP A 548 -11.91 -21.27 6.92
CA ASP A 548 -12.62 -20.23 6.17
C ASP A 548 -11.72 -19.55 5.12
N GLU A 549 -10.41 -19.49 5.39
CA GLU A 549 -9.39 -18.93 4.48
C GLU A 549 -8.98 -19.97 3.41
N ILE A 550 -9.05 -21.28 3.72
CA ILE A 550 -8.96 -22.36 2.72
C ILE A 550 -10.17 -22.34 1.79
N GLU A 551 -11.38 -22.18 2.33
CA GLU A 551 -12.62 -22.17 1.55
C GLU A 551 -12.72 -20.94 0.63
N LEU A 552 -12.32 -19.77 1.14
CA LEU A 552 -12.23 -18.55 0.33
C LEU A 552 -11.31 -18.71 -0.90
N LEU A 553 -10.22 -19.46 -0.79
CA LEU A 553 -9.32 -19.71 -1.93
C LEU A 553 -9.87 -20.74 -2.92
N ARG A 554 -10.80 -21.62 -2.51
CA ARG A 554 -11.44 -22.60 -3.41
C ARG A 554 -12.29 -21.93 -4.49
N GLU A 555 -12.82 -20.72 -4.26
CA GLU A 555 -13.48 -19.91 -5.29
C GLU A 555 -12.62 -19.70 -6.55
N GLY A 556 -11.28 -19.73 -6.41
CA GLY A 556 -10.35 -19.58 -7.53
C GLY A 556 -10.03 -20.86 -8.29
N ASP A 557 -10.42 -22.04 -7.81
CA ASP A 557 -9.81 -23.31 -8.25
C ASP A 557 -10.13 -23.74 -9.68
N SER A 558 -11.37 -23.54 -10.13
CA SER A 558 -11.86 -24.02 -11.43
C SER A 558 -11.93 -22.92 -12.49
N ASN A 559 -11.09 -21.88 -12.36
CA ASN A 559 -11.12 -20.74 -13.28
C ASN A 559 -10.66 -21.12 -14.71
N PRO A 560 -11.21 -20.50 -15.76
CA PRO A 560 -11.01 -20.96 -17.14
C PRO A 560 -9.59 -20.71 -17.69
N PHE A 561 -8.79 -19.84 -17.06
CA PHE A 561 -7.49 -19.39 -17.58
C PHE A 561 -6.26 -20.08 -16.98
N SER A 562 -6.44 -20.93 -15.95
CA SER A 562 -5.35 -21.72 -15.35
C SER A 562 -5.38 -23.13 -15.94
N LYS A 563 -4.34 -23.51 -16.68
CA LYS A 563 -4.24 -24.77 -17.41
C LYS A 563 -3.12 -25.69 -16.92
N LYS A 564 -2.09 -25.16 -16.26
CA LYS A 564 -1.06 -25.98 -15.58
C LYS A 564 -1.67 -26.73 -14.40
N GLU A 565 -1.21 -27.95 -14.13
CA GLU A 565 -1.62 -28.67 -12.92
C GLU A 565 -1.15 -27.95 -11.65
N LYS A 566 -1.92 -28.07 -10.57
CA LYS A 566 -1.56 -27.50 -9.26
C LYS A 566 -0.21 -28.03 -8.78
N LYS A 567 0.04 -29.33 -8.95
CA LYS A 567 1.28 -30.00 -8.58
C LYS A 567 2.50 -29.33 -9.19
N ASP A 568 2.50 -29.15 -10.51
CA ASP A 568 3.62 -28.55 -11.24
C ASP A 568 3.78 -27.06 -10.90
N ARG A 569 2.66 -26.32 -10.83
CA ARG A 569 2.68 -24.87 -10.51
C ARG A 569 3.33 -24.61 -9.15
N TYR A 570 2.94 -25.34 -8.10
CA TYR A 570 3.56 -25.17 -6.79
C TYR A 570 5.01 -25.67 -6.77
N ALA A 571 5.33 -26.80 -7.39
CA ALA A 571 6.69 -27.33 -7.43
C ALA A 571 7.70 -26.37 -8.10
N GLU A 572 7.29 -25.67 -9.17
CA GLU A 572 8.12 -24.66 -9.86
C GLU A 572 8.32 -23.37 -9.04
N ILE A 573 7.32 -22.96 -8.24
CA ILE A 573 7.41 -21.78 -7.37
C ILE A 573 8.28 -22.12 -6.13
N TYR A 574 8.01 -23.27 -5.50
CA TYR A 574 8.75 -23.79 -4.34
C TYR A 574 10.24 -23.97 -4.63
N ARG A 575 10.59 -24.56 -5.78
CA ARG A 575 12.00 -24.75 -6.20
C ARG A 575 12.81 -23.44 -6.19
N ASN A 576 12.18 -22.30 -6.47
CA ASN A 576 12.85 -21.00 -6.49
C ASN A 576 13.09 -20.41 -5.08
N ILE A 577 12.39 -20.85 -4.04
CA ILE A 577 12.63 -20.37 -2.67
C ILE A 577 13.55 -21.27 -1.86
N CYS A 578 13.71 -22.55 -2.25
CA CYS A 578 14.42 -23.57 -1.49
C CYS A 578 15.81 -23.13 -0.98
N GLU A 579 16.67 -22.62 -1.86
CA GLU A 579 18.05 -22.27 -1.50
C GLU A 579 18.11 -21.20 -0.40
N SER A 580 17.36 -20.10 -0.56
CA SER A 580 17.28 -19.01 0.44
C SER A 580 16.60 -19.48 1.72
N LEU A 581 15.48 -20.21 1.61
CA LEU A 581 14.71 -20.72 2.75
C LEU A 581 15.56 -21.65 3.61
N TYR A 582 16.11 -22.72 3.05
CA TYR A 582 16.81 -23.73 3.84
C TYR A 582 18.19 -23.27 4.30
N SER A 583 18.87 -22.39 3.56
CA SER A 583 20.09 -21.74 4.06
C SER A 583 19.77 -20.87 5.29
N TYR A 584 18.68 -20.10 5.24
CA TYR A 584 18.23 -19.31 6.39
C TYR A 584 17.81 -20.19 7.57
N LEU A 585 17.03 -21.25 7.34
CA LEU A 585 16.61 -22.20 8.37
C LEU A 585 17.79 -22.86 9.06
N ALA A 586 18.78 -23.39 8.32
CA ALA A 586 19.99 -23.98 8.90
C ALA A 586 20.77 -22.95 9.74
N SER A 587 20.90 -21.71 9.23
CA SER A 587 21.65 -20.63 9.90
C SER A 587 20.96 -20.05 11.14
N ASN A 588 19.65 -20.27 11.31
CA ASN A 588 18.82 -19.65 12.36
C ASN A 588 17.97 -20.69 13.11
N MET A 589 18.32 -21.97 13.02
CA MET A 589 17.51 -23.09 13.54
C MET A 589 17.20 -22.93 15.03
N GLU A 590 18.18 -22.46 15.80
CA GLU A 590 18.08 -22.26 17.25
C GLU A 590 17.10 -21.13 17.64
N PRO A 591 17.29 -19.84 17.25
CA PRO A 591 16.35 -18.78 17.60
C PRO A 591 14.94 -19.03 17.05
N LEU A 592 14.80 -19.67 15.88
CA LEU A 592 13.48 -20.05 15.33
C LEU A 592 12.72 -21.05 16.23
N ILE A 593 13.43 -21.97 16.89
CA ILE A 593 12.85 -22.99 17.78
C ILE A 593 12.59 -22.44 19.19
N PHE A 594 13.55 -21.73 19.78
CA PHE A 594 13.51 -21.32 21.19
C PHE A 594 12.93 -19.92 21.41
N GLU A 595 13.36 -18.91 20.64
CA GLU A 595 13.00 -17.51 20.88
C GLU A 595 11.74 -17.08 20.13
N HIS A 596 11.60 -17.50 18.87
CA HIS A 596 10.61 -16.93 17.95
C HIS A 596 9.37 -17.82 17.75
N ASN A 597 9.33 -18.98 18.40
CA ASN A 597 8.22 -19.95 18.38
C ASN A 597 7.76 -20.36 16.96
N ARG A 598 8.70 -20.43 16.00
CA ARG A 598 8.44 -20.83 14.60
C ARG A 598 8.58 -22.33 14.37
N SER A 599 8.59 -23.13 15.45
CA SER A 599 8.68 -24.60 15.45
C SER A 599 7.68 -25.29 14.51
N LYS A 600 6.43 -24.78 14.41
CA LYS A 600 5.43 -25.29 13.46
C LYS A 600 5.83 -25.10 12.00
N PHE A 601 6.39 -23.94 11.67
CA PHE A 601 6.88 -23.60 10.34
C PHE A 601 8.14 -24.42 10.01
N VAL A 602 9.12 -24.48 10.92
CA VAL A 602 10.33 -25.33 10.77
C VAL A 602 9.96 -26.79 10.52
N ALA A 603 9.00 -27.35 11.26
CA ALA A 603 8.50 -28.70 11.03
C ALA A 603 7.85 -28.86 9.65
N ALA A 604 6.95 -27.94 9.26
CA ALA A 604 6.28 -27.99 7.95
C ALA A 604 7.26 -27.85 6.76
N CYS A 605 8.39 -27.16 6.93
CA CYS A 605 9.45 -27.07 5.94
C CYS A 605 10.28 -28.35 5.80
N LEU A 606 10.43 -29.15 6.86
CA LEU A 606 11.27 -30.34 6.88
C LEU A 606 10.48 -31.66 6.81
N GLU A 607 9.16 -31.64 6.99
CA GLU A 607 8.28 -32.80 6.78
C GLU A 607 8.20 -33.22 5.29
N THR A 608 8.25 -34.53 5.05
CA THR A 608 8.02 -35.14 3.72
C THR A 608 6.56 -35.02 3.27
N THR A 609 6.33 -35.23 1.97
CA THR A 609 5.01 -35.13 1.34
C THR A 609 3.98 -36.11 1.93
N SER A 610 2.79 -35.60 2.27
CA SER A 610 1.62 -36.38 2.68
C SER A 610 0.64 -36.59 1.51
N SER A 611 -0.26 -37.55 1.63
CA SER A 611 -1.33 -37.82 0.66
C SER A 611 -2.38 -36.69 0.52
N TYR A 612 -2.36 -35.71 1.42
CA TYR A 612 -3.27 -34.54 1.39
C TYR A 612 -2.64 -33.30 0.74
N ASP A 613 -1.40 -33.41 0.27
CA ASP A 613 -0.60 -32.26 -0.14
C ASP A 613 -0.78 -31.96 -1.64
N LEU A 614 -0.86 -30.68 -2.00
CA LEU A 614 -1.16 -30.26 -3.38
C LEU A 614 0.01 -30.45 -4.37
N PHE A 615 1.22 -30.75 -3.88
CA PHE A 615 2.39 -31.08 -4.68
C PHE A 615 3.42 -31.89 -3.88
N ASP A 616 4.41 -32.45 -4.57
CA ASP A 616 5.50 -33.20 -3.94
C ASP A 616 6.64 -32.29 -3.45
N ARG A 617 6.81 -32.18 -2.13
CA ARG A 617 7.86 -31.39 -1.47
C ARG A 617 9.16 -32.17 -1.37
N GLN A 618 10.03 -31.99 -2.35
CA GLN A 618 11.40 -32.50 -2.29
C GLN A 618 12.34 -31.40 -1.80
N VAL A 619 12.76 -31.48 -0.54
CA VAL A 619 13.84 -30.64 0.02
C VAL A 619 15.17 -31.07 -0.64
N PRO A 620 15.99 -30.15 -1.19
CA PRO A 620 17.28 -30.53 -1.78
C PRO A 620 18.18 -31.22 -0.76
N ALA A 621 18.82 -32.33 -1.14
CA ALA A 621 19.57 -33.21 -0.22
C ALA A 621 20.60 -32.46 0.64
N GLU A 622 21.49 -31.66 0.02
CA GLU A 622 22.48 -30.83 0.71
C GLU A 622 21.86 -29.87 1.73
N MET A 623 20.69 -29.31 1.41
CA MET A 623 20.01 -28.33 2.25
C MET A 623 19.28 -29.03 3.41
N ARG A 624 18.78 -30.25 3.17
CA ARG A 624 18.26 -31.12 4.21
C ARG A 624 19.35 -31.59 5.17
N GLN A 625 20.52 -31.94 4.66
CA GLN A 625 21.73 -32.26 5.45
C GLN A 625 22.12 -31.08 6.34
N LYS A 626 22.31 -29.87 5.79
CA LYS A 626 22.60 -28.64 6.57
C LYS A 626 21.55 -28.35 7.66
N CYS A 627 20.27 -28.60 7.40
CA CYS A 627 19.22 -28.45 8.41
C CYS A 627 19.27 -29.55 9.50
N ASN A 628 19.56 -30.80 9.13
CA ASN A 628 19.73 -31.90 10.07
C ASN A 628 21.00 -31.72 10.93
N GLU A 629 22.09 -31.23 10.34
CA GLU A 629 23.33 -30.85 11.03
C GLU A 629 23.07 -29.74 12.05
N ALA A 630 22.37 -28.66 11.66
CA ALA A 630 22.01 -27.60 12.58
C ALA A 630 21.17 -28.11 13.77
N LEU A 631 20.20 -29.00 13.53
CA LEU A 631 19.44 -29.66 14.59
C LEU A 631 20.33 -30.56 15.48
N ALA A 632 21.30 -31.28 14.89
CA ALA A 632 22.22 -32.15 15.61
C ALA A 632 23.25 -31.37 16.47
N GLN A 633 23.71 -30.20 16.01
CA GLN A 633 24.58 -29.32 16.81
C GLN A 633 23.83 -28.71 18.00
N ILE A 634 22.56 -28.34 17.83
CA ILE A 634 21.70 -27.93 18.96
C ILE A 634 21.49 -29.11 19.92
N ALA A 635 21.29 -30.32 19.40
CA ALA A 635 21.12 -31.54 20.19
C ALA A 635 22.40 -32.01 20.92
N LYS A 636 23.56 -31.44 20.57
CA LYS A 636 24.88 -31.68 21.19
C LYS A 636 25.18 -30.73 22.37
N GLN A 637 24.36 -29.71 22.59
CA GLN A 637 24.46 -28.88 23.79
C GLN A 637 24.32 -29.76 25.04
N GLU A 638 25.03 -29.42 26.11
CA GLU A 638 25.10 -30.26 27.32
C GLU A 638 23.69 -30.53 27.87
N PHE A 639 23.34 -31.81 28.04
CA PHE A 639 22.02 -32.19 28.53
C PHE A 639 21.99 -32.23 30.06
N VAL A 640 21.62 -31.09 30.66
CA VAL A 640 21.20 -31.02 32.06
C VAL A 640 19.69 -31.30 32.15
N PRO A 641 19.23 -32.39 32.80
CA PRO A 641 17.81 -32.68 32.93
C PRO A 641 17.08 -31.67 33.80
N MET A 642 15.93 -31.17 33.34
CA MET A 642 15.11 -30.18 34.05
C MET A 642 15.86 -28.90 34.42
N ASP A 643 16.77 -28.42 33.55
CA ASP A 643 17.49 -27.17 33.77
C ASP A 643 16.57 -25.95 33.98
N ASN A 644 16.99 -25.07 34.88
CA ASN A 644 16.28 -23.86 35.28
C ASN A 644 16.56 -22.67 34.35
N GLU A 645 17.71 -22.64 33.65
CA GLU A 645 18.06 -21.54 32.75
C GLU A 645 17.55 -21.79 31.33
N ARG A 646 17.84 -22.96 30.76
CA ARG A 646 17.48 -23.32 29.38
C ARG A 646 17.28 -24.83 29.17
N LEU A 647 16.02 -25.24 29.07
CA LEU A 647 15.65 -26.61 28.66
C LEU A 647 16.30 -27.02 27.33
N HIS A 648 17.03 -28.14 27.36
CA HIS A 648 17.66 -28.77 26.20
C HIS A 648 16.64 -29.15 25.10
N LEU A 649 17.09 -29.32 23.85
CA LEU A 649 16.24 -29.58 22.68
C LEU A 649 15.23 -30.72 22.89
N ILE A 650 15.65 -31.80 23.54
CA ILE A 650 14.79 -32.98 23.77
C ILE A 650 13.71 -32.72 24.83
N GLU A 651 13.92 -31.80 25.76
CA GLU A 651 12.98 -31.45 26.83
C GLU A 651 12.08 -30.27 26.49
N HIS A 652 12.61 -29.28 25.76
CA HIS A 652 11.88 -28.09 25.35
C HIS A 652 10.65 -28.46 24.49
N LEU A 653 9.49 -27.86 24.76
CA LEU A 653 8.24 -28.21 24.09
C LEU A 653 8.30 -28.00 22.57
N ALA A 654 8.84 -26.86 22.13
CA ALA A 654 8.96 -26.54 20.70
C ALA A 654 10.12 -27.32 20.03
N GLY A 655 11.20 -27.59 20.77
CA GLY A 655 12.36 -28.37 20.30
C GLY A 655 11.99 -29.84 20.04
N ASN A 656 11.41 -30.49 21.05
CA ASN A 656 10.94 -31.87 20.98
C ASN A 656 9.89 -32.06 19.87
N PHE A 657 9.01 -31.06 19.66
CA PHE A 657 8.04 -31.08 18.57
C PHE A 657 8.71 -31.13 17.18
N VAL A 658 9.68 -30.25 16.91
CA VAL A 658 10.44 -30.27 15.64
C VAL A 658 11.20 -31.57 15.48
N LEU A 659 11.94 -31.98 16.51
CA LEU A 659 12.73 -33.21 16.53
C LEU A 659 11.88 -34.45 16.20
N MET A 660 10.72 -34.60 16.85
CA MET A 660 9.80 -35.72 16.61
C MET A 660 9.03 -35.63 15.30
N ALA A 661 8.83 -34.42 14.74
CA ALA A 661 8.23 -34.25 13.41
C ALA A 661 9.22 -34.66 12.30
N VAL A 662 10.47 -34.20 12.37
CA VAL A 662 11.49 -34.55 11.36
C VAL A 662 11.88 -36.02 11.46
N LEU A 663 12.09 -36.58 12.67
CA LEU A 663 12.33 -38.02 12.88
C LEU A 663 11.15 -38.91 12.42
N ARG A 664 9.94 -38.36 12.21
CA ARG A 664 8.84 -39.11 11.59
C ARG A 664 9.13 -39.45 10.14
N CYS A 665 9.89 -38.60 9.45
CA CYS A 665 10.12 -38.65 8.02
C CYS A 665 11.27 -39.58 7.62
N ASP A 666 12.15 -39.98 8.55
CA ASP A 666 13.34 -40.79 8.27
C ASP A 666 13.04 -42.11 7.53
N ASN A 667 11.90 -42.76 7.81
CA ASN A 667 11.44 -43.95 7.07
C ASN A 667 11.20 -43.70 5.57
N SER A 668 10.84 -42.46 5.19
CA SER A 668 10.53 -42.05 3.82
C SER A 668 11.74 -41.42 3.09
N LEU A 669 12.94 -41.47 3.69
CA LEU A 669 14.13 -40.75 3.21
C LEU A 669 15.32 -41.68 2.92
N PRO A 670 16.16 -41.34 1.93
CA PRO A 670 17.53 -41.85 1.80
C PRO A 670 18.33 -41.68 3.10
N GLU A 671 19.27 -42.58 3.38
CA GLU A 671 19.96 -42.65 4.67
C GLU A 671 20.80 -41.39 4.97
N ASP A 672 21.42 -40.82 3.94
CA ASP A 672 22.15 -39.54 3.94
C ASP A 672 21.29 -38.30 4.26
N GLN A 673 19.96 -38.45 4.32
CA GLN A 673 18.99 -37.38 4.55
C GLN A 673 18.17 -37.55 5.83
N ARG A 674 18.48 -38.58 6.63
CA ARG A 674 17.80 -38.88 7.90
C ARG A 674 18.35 -38.05 9.04
N LEU A 675 17.47 -37.50 9.87
CA LEU A 675 17.89 -36.75 11.06
C LEU A 675 18.51 -37.68 12.10
N SER A 676 18.03 -38.91 12.24
CA SER A 676 18.62 -39.89 13.16
C SER A 676 20.09 -40.20 12.85
N VAL A 677 20.47 -40.21 11.57
CA VAL A 677 21.86 -40.44 11.12
C VAL A 677 22.74 -39.23 11.46
N ALA A 678 22.26 -38.01 11.21
CA ALA A 678 22.98 -36.78 11.55
C ALA A 678 23.24 -36.65 13.06
N ILE A 679 22.23 -36.93 13.90
CA ILE A 679 22.37 -36.96 15.37
C ILE A 679 23.46 -37.96 15.79
N VAL A 680 23.35 -39.21 15.30
CA VAL A 680 24.20 -40.34 15.72
C VAL A 680 25.62 -40.31 15.13
N ASN A 681 25.90 -39.37 14.22
CA ASN A 681 27.24 -39.05 13.75
C ASN A 681 27.81 -37.75 14.35
N THR A 682 26.98 -36.93 15.01
CA THR A 682 27.39 -35.66 15.64
C THR A 682 27.64 -35.82 17.15
N LEU A 683 26.78 -36.60 17.81
CA LEU A 683 26.82 -36.84 19.25
C LEU A 683 27.78 -37.97 19.64
N SER A 684 28.39 -37.84 20.81
CA SER A 684 29.13 -38.92 21.45
C SER A 684 28.20 -40.01 22.01
N LYS A 685 28.79 -41.17 22.35
CA LYS A 685 28.08 -42.29 23.00
C LYS A 685 27.48 -41.89 24.35
N GLU A 686 28.17 -41.01 25.08
CA GLU A 686 27.77 -40.53 26.40
C GLU A 686 26.70 -39.43 26.30
N GLU A 687 26.85 -38.50 25.35
CA GLU A 687 25.85 -37.48 25.01
C GLU A 687 24.52 -38.13 24.64
N LEU A 688 24.53 -39.11 23.72
CA LEU A 688 23.33 -39.83 23.29
C LEU A 688 22.75 -40.75 24.39
N GLY A 689 23.62 -41.33 25.21
CA GLY A 689 23.24 -42.14 26.37
C GLY A 689 22.52 -41.33 27.46
N SER A 690 22.95 -40.09 27.70
CA SER A 690 22.38 -39.19 28.73
C SER A 690 20.88 -38.93 28.55
N TRP A 691 20.36 -39.03 27.32
CA TRP A 691 18.95 -38.79 26.99
C TRP A 691 17.98 -39.77 27.67
N ILE A 692 18.48 -40.86 28.26
CA ILE A 692 17.64 -41.76 29.09
C ILE A 692 17.16 -41.11 30.39
N CYS A 693 17.81 -40.03 30.85
CA CYS A 693 17.48 -39.38 32.11
C CYS A 693 16.13 -38.65 32.10
N CYS A 694 15.46 -38.49 30.94
CA CYS A 694 14.15 -37.86 30.87
C CYS A 694 13.14 -38.57 29.96
N ASN A 695 11.86 -38.44 30.34
CA ASN A 695 10.75 -39.09 29.63
C ASN A 695 10.66 -38.69 28.14
N LYS A 696 11.02 -37.46 27.77
CA LYS A 696 10.98 -37.03 26.37
C LYS A 696 12.18 -37.57 25.57
N GLY A 697 13.37 -37.59 26.14
CA GLY A 697 14.57 -38.17 25.54
C GLY A 697 14.39 -39.66 25.23
N CYS A 698 13.82 -40.44 26.15
CA CYS A 698 13.48 -41.83 25.87
C CYS A 698 12.50 -42.01 24.69
N HIS A 699 11.50 -41.13 24.51
CA HIS A 699 10.62 -41.19 23.35
C HIS A 699 11.33 -40.82 22.03
N VAL A 700 12.34 -39.95 22.08
CA VAL A 700 13.21 -39.64 20.92
C VAL A 700 14.07 -40.86 20.56
N LEU A 701 14.76 -41.47 21.54
CA LEU A 701 15.54 -42.69 21.34
C LEU A 701 14.68 -43.84 20.81
N LEU A 702 13.49 -44.05 21.38
CA LEU A 702 12.50 -45.03 20.90
C LEU A 702 12.08 -44.75 19.44
N LYS A 703 11.89 -43.47 19.08
CA LYS A 703 11.57 -43.10 17.69
C LYS A 703 12.73 -43.36 16.73
N MET A 704 13.97 -43.16 17.17
CA MET A 704 15.18 -43.50 16.41
C MET A 704 15.36 -45.02 16.29
N LEU A 705 15.04 -45.82 17.30
CA LEU A 705 15.01 -47.28 17.19
C LEU A 705 13.94 -47.78 16.21
N HIS A 706 12.78 -47.13 16.15
CA HIS A 706 11.73 -47.49 15.21
C HIS A 706 12.05 -47.07 13.76
N CYS A 707 12.61 -45.87 13.53
CA CYS A 707 12.75 -45.27 12.19
C CYS A 707 14.18 -45.09 11.66
N GLY A 708 15.21 -45.34 12.46
CA GLY A 708 16.60 -45.31 12.03
C GLY A 708 16.95 -46.46 11.08
N SER A 709 18.09 -46.33 10.39
CA SER A 709 18.74 -47.46 9.71
C SER A 709 19.33 -48.46 10.72
N ILE A 710 19.86 -49.58 10.23
CA ILE A 710 20.45 -50.63 11.08
C ILE A 710 21.60 -50.04 11.94
N ALA A 711 22.53 -49.30 11.33
CA ALA A 711 23.64 -48.65 12.03
C ALA A 711 23.19 -47.62 13.09
N VAL A 712 22.06 -46.92 12.87
CA VAL A 712 21.47 -46.04 13.89
C VAL A 712 20.93 -46.86 15.07
N LYS A 713 20.25 -47.98 14.81
CA LYS A 713 19.70 -48.86 15.86
C LYS A 713 20.81 -49.48 16.69
N GLU A 714 21.90 -49.91 16.07
CA GLU A 714 23.08 -50.46 16.74
C GLU A 714 23.75 -49.42 17.64
N LYS A 715 24.10 -48.24 17.11
CA LYS A 715 24.70 -47.16 17.92
C LYS A 715 23.79 -46.68 19.07
N VAL A 716 22.46 -46.67 18.89
CA VAL A 716 21.52 -46.39 20.00
C VAL A 716 21.47 -47.54 21.02
N LYS A 717 21.45 -48.81 20.58
CA LYS A 717 21.53 -49.98 21.47
C LYS A 717 22.83 -49.99 22.29
N GLU A 718 23.93 -49.52 21.70
CA GLU A 718 25.22 -49.38 22.35
C GLU A 718 25.28 -48.24 23.38
N ALA A 719 24.68 -47.09 23.09
CA ALA A 719 24.74 -45.89 23.93
C ALA A 719 23.87 -45.99 25.20
N VAL A 720 22.80 -46.77 25.15
CA VAL A 720 21.83 -46.86 26.25
C VAL A 720 22.29 -47.80 27.36
N ASN A 721 22.54 -47.25 28.55
CA ASN A 721 22.81 -48.04 29.76
C ASN A 721 21.54 -48.74 30.27
N MET A 722 21.37 -50.01 29.89
CA MET A 722 20.22 -50.85 30.27
C MET A 722 20.06 -51.12 31.77
N LYS A 723 21.07 -50.86 32.62
CA LYS A 723 20.91 -50.91 34.08
C LYS A 723 20.16 -49.67 34.56
N GLN A 724 20.75 -48.49 34.32
CA GLN A 724 20.20 -47.19 34.67
C GLN A 724 18.82 -46.94 34.03
N LEU A 725 18.58 -47.39 32.79
CA LEU A 725 17.28 -47.25 32.14
C LEU A 725 16.16 -47.97 32.91
N ARG A 726 16.45 -49.10 33.58
CA ARG A 726 15.48 -49.87 34.36
C ARG A 726 15.16 -49.25 35.73
N GLU A 727 15.93 -48.27 36.18
CA GLU A 727 15.68 -47.53 37.42
C GLU A 727 14.61 -46.43 37.20
N TYR A 728 14.39 -46.00 35.96
CA TYR A 728 13.39 -44.99 35.60
C TYR A 728 11.99 -45.59 35.40
N THR A 729 11.02 -45.10 36.18
CA THR A 729 9.63 -45.58 36.22
C THR A 729 8.68 -44.88 35.23
N PHE A 730 9.15 -43.87 34.49
CA PHE A 730 8.29 -43.12 33.55
C PHE A 730 8.09 -43.86 32.22
N ARG A 731 6.93 -43.61 31.58
CA ARG A 731 6.44 -44.35 30.40
C ARG A 731 7.42 -44.40 29.22
N GLY A 732 8.22 -43.35 29.02
CA GLY A 732 9.25 -43.34 27.98
C GLY A 732 10.34 -44.39 28.22
N ALA A 733 10.80 -44.56 29.47
CA ALA A 733 11.81 -45.55 29.82
C ALA A 733 11.26 -46.98 29.70
N THR A 734 10.05 -47.24 30.20
CA THR A 734 9.44 -48.59 30.11
C THR A 734 9.27 -49.02 28.66
N LEU A 735 8.77 -48.14 27.78
CA LEU A 735 8.64 -48.42 26.35
C LEU A 735 10.00 -48.58 25.65
N LEU A 736 11.04 -47.89 26.11
CA LEU A 736 12.40 -48.03 25.58
C LEU A 736 13.04 -49.37 26.01
N VAL A 737 12.83 -49.83 27.25
CA VAL A 737 13.22 -51.17 27.72
C VAL A 737 12.51 -52.26 26.90
N ASP A 738 11.20 -52.11 26.66
CA ASP A 738 10.40 -53.05 25.85
C ASP A 738 10.83 -53.12 24.37
N ALA A 739 11.47 -52.07 23.85
CA ALA A 739 11.95 -51.99 22.48
C ALA A 739 13.43 -52.41 22.34
N LEU A 740 14.24 -52.23 23.38
CA LEU A 740 15.64 -52.67 23.44
C LEU A 740 15.79 -54.16 23.80
N SER A 741 14.79 -54.72 24.50
CA SER A 741 14.71 -56.15 24.84
C SER A 741 14.14 -57.01 23.69
N LYS A 742 14.09 -56.47 22.47
CA LYS A 742 13.64 -57.08 21.21
C LYS A 742 14.68 -56.82 20.11
#